data_AF-A0A9E0IWL1-F1
#
_entry.id   AF-A0A9E0IWL1-F1
#
_cell.length_a   1.000
_cell.length_b   1.000
_cell.length_c   1.000
_cell.angle_alpha   90.00
_cell.angle_beta   90.00
_cell.angle_gamma   90.00
#
_symmetry.space_group_name_H-M   'P 1'
#
loop_
_entity.id
_entity.type
_entity.pdbx_description
1 polymer ?
#
loop_
_entity_poly.entity_id
_entity_poly.type
_entity_poly.pdbx_seq_one_letter_code
_entity_poly.pdbx_strand_id
1 'polypeptide(L)'
;MSGPKVLPALVLALCAACGGGSTSPDAGPGGPDAPPVACPDPASAFSWPVPTGPIDVPAHDSWKGEVSTTDPFFSSSSFSGDEPTWIKFSVLLRDPTRVYFQDSSALRFHYEFASAHLPPLAGMTPAQFDAVSLHAAGQEVVLGAVLVPPAASGVRELGVQLVGLDAYHPQFVKTIFDLVVSKVLAPAGTRALYLPVTEQARCAAEAQAWFEANGVPLGTADRWGDGNACYAPGWAVGRLVRSTAATIDAEYLAGAITADDIVLLADAAPAEVPPIAGLLTLAASTPNSHTAILAQAYGMPFSYLRLPEVAARADALVGRTVVIGTRTEWFDSRACEVTLIDVTDVPSADLAAIRALKRVPVLAYPAKVARGAIAVDVDDVGRSDARTVGGKAANYGLLRDVIPAAAPEAVALTFDLWDAFLDQVVPGGGTLRAAIGARLAPHRWPPDMLALDADLDALRAQIRTGATFSPAQAQAIAAALAGFDPSRRLRFRSSTNVEDGDTFVGAGLYDSFTGCLADDLDDDAVGPSACDPTEPDEQGALRAIQRTYASFYRRNAVLERLRRGVDEAEVGMAVLVTYSYPDATEAANGVATFTRHGEVGFAWDTVVMVTQVGATSVANPADGSTPEVVELGLGTSSQTATLRAGSSLLPLGANVLTWDQDYFAFAALFDQVADAWGVGTFTLDFEYKLLTSGQLIVKQVRAVPPPDTTVDVTPYLAHAPTRLCVYQGESSDVFAIHHAKSRWELDSKNTWLTPAAQAQSLLAGLDATVHDGAGARVQQAGAPDSFAGFTHGVAGEVLTDTLRIGTAPGRFVLSADITPRVARNERPVQTLGEQWLSLGVTWDTPRWVLDWNGLPAQRREDQVPLTSRCPDDPLDITGLPHVERTVTVGPITVQTAYYWPKPPRGPIAGYTAPLVRWDETTITGLTASPITLRGYWSQSYRPAHHNFGAEYIFEPGLEDGLPPAVLAELVAADVRALYVREDLDATMLIIGLDGTLRAVP
;
A
#
# COMPACT_ATOMS: atom_id res chain seq x y z
N MET A 1 -14.47 -13.68 49.34
CA MET A 1 -15.81 -14.24 49.04
C MET A 1 -15.77 -14.76 47.63
N SER A 2 -16.00 -16.05 47.51
CA SER A 2 -15.84 -16.92 46.34
C SER A 2 -17.03 -16.80 45.38
N GLY A 3 -16.74 -16.55 44.10
CA GLY A 3 -17.66 -16.70 42.96
C GLY A 3 -16.89 -17.33 41.79
N PRO A 4 -17.45 -18.33 41.09
CA PRO A 4 -16.66 -19.24 40.25
C PRO A 4 -16.35 -18.67 38.86
N LYS A 5 -15.15 -19.01 38.38
CA LYS A 5 -14.68 -18.83 37.00
C LYS A 5 -15.39 -19.83 36.09
N VAL A 6 -15.92 -19.38 34.96
CA VAL A 6 -16.39 -20.24 33.86
C VAL A 6 -15.68 -19.78 32.58
N LEU A 7 -14.78 -20.61 32.08
CA LEU A 7 -14.19 -20.54 30.74
C LEU A 7 -15.21 -21.04 29.71
N PRO A 8 -15.20 -20.57 28.44
CA PRO A 8 -15.66 -21.36 27.32
C PRO A 8 -14.46 -21.90 26.54
N ALA A 9 -14.15 -23.17 26.75
CA ALA A 9 -13.42 -24.01 25.81
C ALA A 9 -14.42 -25.04 25.30
N LEU A 10 -15.02 -24.85 24.10
CA LEU A 10 -15.72 -25.90 23.37
C LEU A 10 -16.13 -25.46 21.95
N VAL A 11 -15.30 -25.71 20.93
CA VAL A 11 -15.69 -26.22 19.60
C VAL A 11 -14.43 -26.78 18.93
N LEU A 12 -14.08 -28.05 19.19
CA LEU A 12 -13.15 -28.83 18.35
C LEU A 12 -13.31 -30.31 18.70
N ALA A 13 -14.09 -31.03 17.91
CA ALA A 13 -14.01 -32.48 17.64
C ALA A 13 -15.35 -32.98 17.07
N LEU A 14 -15.35 -33.42 15.81
CA LEU A 14 -16.10 -34.60 15.32
C LEU A 14 -15.88 -34.77 13.82
N CYS A 15 -14.93 -35.64 13.44
CA CYS A 15 -15.02 -36.42 12.20
C CYS A 15 -14.05 -37.60 12.26
N ALA A 16 -14.56 -38.78 12.58
CA ALA A 16 -13.88 -40.05 12.38
C ALA A 16 -14.91 -41.12 11.95
N ALA A 17 -14.47 -41.95 11.00
CA ALA A 17 -15.05 -43.22 10.52
C ALA A 17 -16.08 -43.18 9.37
N CYS A 18 -15.64 -43.54 8.16
CA CYS A 18 -15.84 -44.87 7.52
C CYS A 18 -15.19 -44.89 6.11
N GLY A 19 -14.54 -45.99 5.74
CA GLY A 19 -13.58 -46.05 4.63
C GLY A 19 -13.94 -46.92 3.42
N GLY A 20 -12.92 -47.12 2.57
CA GLY A 20 -12.74 -48.29 1.69
C GLY A 20 -12.83 -48.03 0.19
N GLY A 21 -11.68 -48.00 -0.50
CA GLY A 21 -11.60 -48.13 -1.98
C GLY A 21 -10.31 -47.59 -2.58
N SER A 22 -9.40 -48.48 -2.96
CA SER A 22 -8.04 -48.26 -3.45
C SER A 22 -7.91 -47.41 -4.73
N THR A 23 -7.08 -46.36 -4.69
CA THR A 23 -5.90 -46.09 -5.55
C THR A 23 -5.19 -44.83 -4.99
N SER A 24 -3.86 -44.88 -4.88
CA SER A 24 -2.91 -43.97 -4.19
C SER A 24 -3.24 -42.47 -4.09
N PRO A 25 -2.93 -41.81 -2.94
CA PRO A 25 -2.71 -40.37 -2.88
C PRO A 25 -1.36 -40.00 -2.21
N ASP A 26 -0.53 -39.25 -2.94
CA ASP A 26 0.40 -38.27 -2.37
C ASP A 26 -0.40 -37.09 -1.76
N ALA A 27 0.23 -36.37 -0.83
CA ALA A 27 -0.16 -35.11 -0.21
C ALA A 27 -1.05 -35.19 1.07
N GLY A 28 -0.43 -34.79 2.19
CA GLY A 28 -1.13 -34.23 3.35
C GLY A 28 -1.95 -32.98 2.98
N PRO A 29 -2.85 -32.52 3.85
CA PRO A 29 -3.84 -31.52 3.51
C PRO A 29 -3.15 -30.15 3.36
N GLY A 30 -2.90 -29.75 2.11
CA GLY A 30 -2.29 -28.45 1.78
C GLY A 30 -1.38 -28.41 0.55
N GLY A 31 -1.33 -29.45 -0.29
CA GLY A 31 -0.70 -29.34 -1.62
C GLY A 31 -1.58 -28.56 -2.62
N PRO A 32 -1.01 -27.82 -3.59
CA PRO A 32 -1.73 -27.00 -4.57
C PRO A 32 -2.57 -27.79 -5.61
N ASP A 33 -2.68 -29.12 -5.49
CA ASP A 33 -3.23 -30.00 -6.54
C ASP A 33 -4.49 -30.80 -6.11
N ALA A 34 -5.18 -30.44 -5.02
CA ALA A 34 -6.55 -30.92 -4.84
C ALA A 34 -7.39 -30.38 -6.02
N PRO A 35 -8.11 -31.22 -6.79
CA PRO A 35 -8.91 -30.72 -7.90
C PRO A 35 -9.89 -29.69 -7.34
N PRO A 36 -9.86 -28.44 -7.82
CA PRO A 36 -10.72 -27.41 -7.30
C PRO A 36 -12.17 -27.87 -7.39
N VAL A 37 -12.96 -27.62 -6.35
CA VAL A 37 -14.41 -27.84 -6.39
C VAL A 37 -14.94 -27.23 -7.69
N ALA A 38 -15.59 -28.04 -8.53
CA ALA A 38 -16.01 -27.60 -9.86
C ALA A 38 -16.91 -26.36 -9.72
N CYS A 39 -16.54 -25.26 -10.37
CA CYS A 39 -17.37 -24.05 -10.35
C CYS A 39 -18.68 -24.32 -11.10
N PRO A 40 -19.83 -23.84 -10.59
CA PRO A 40 -21.09 -23.95 -11.32
C PRO A 40 -20.99 -23.30 -12.71
N ASP A 41 -21.34 -24.04 -13.76
CA ASP A 41 -21.35 -23.51 -15.12
C ASP A 41 -22.43 -22.41 -15.25
N PRO A 42 -22.05 -21.15 -15.56
CA PRO A 42 -23.00 -20.05 -15.73
C PRO A 42 -24.04 -20.28 -16.83
N ALA A 43 -23.77 -21.19 -17.78
CA ALA A 43 -24.67 -21.57 -18.86
C ALA A 43 -25.64 -22.71 -18.50
N SER A 44 -25.46 -23.34 -17.33
CA SER A 44 -26.32 -24.44 -16.89
C SER A 44 -27.73 -23.94 -16.51
N ALA A 45 -28.72 -24.82 -16.63
CA ALA A 45 -30.10 -24.47 -16.28
C ALA A 45 -30.23 -24.24 -14.76
N PHE A 46 -30.70 -23.06 -14.37
CA PHE A 46 -30.91 -22.72 -12.96
C PHE A 46 -32.34 -23.03 -12.49
N SER A 47 -32.45 -23.71 -11.35
CA SER A 47 -33.69 -23.87 -10.59
C SER A 47 -33.51 -23.40 -9.16
N TRP A 48 -34.49 -22.67 -8.61
CA TRP A 48 -34.48 -22.26 -7.22
C TRP A 48 -34.45 -23.50 -6.29
N PRO A 49 -33.58 -23.54 -5.26
CA PRO A 49 -33.24 -24.79 -4.56
C PRO A 49 -34.37 -25.33 -3.66
N VAL A 50 -35.35 -24.52 -3.28
CA VAL A 50 -36.43 -24.90 -2.35
C VAL A 50 -37.80 -24.39 -2.82
N PRO A 51 -38.93 -25.01 -2.42
CA PRO A 51 -40.25 -24.43 -2.68
C PRO A 51 -40.44 -23.08 -1.96
N THR A 52 -41.05 -22.10 -2.63
CA THR A 52 -41.25 -20.75 -2.09
C THR A 52 -42.67 -20.52 -1.55
N GLY A 53 -42.81 -19.79 -0.45
CA GLY A 53 -44.05 -19.33 0.17
C GLY A 53 -43.76 -18.32 1.30
N PRO A 54 -44.74 -17.48 1.69
CA PRO A 54 -44.52 -16.44 2.70
C PRO A 54 -44.19 -17.04 4.07
N ILE A 55 -43.25 -16.44 4.78
CA ILE A 55 -42.94 -16.77 6.18
C ILE A 55 -43.32 -15.59 7.07
N ASP A 56 -44.12 -15.86 8.10
CA ASP A 56 -44.45 -14.85 9.11
C ASP A 56 -43.27 -14.71 10.10
N VAL A 57 -42.64 -13.54 10.08
CA VAL A 57 -41.53 -13.19 10.98
C VAL A 57 -41.98 -11.98 11.81
N PRO A 58 -42.11 -12.12 13.13
CA PRO A 58 -42.56 -11.03 14.00
C PRO A 58 -41.64 -9.80 13.93
N ALA A 59 -42.23 -8.62 13.81
CA ALA A 59 -41.48 -7.36 13.87
C ALA A 59 -40.72 -7.22 15.20
N HIS A 60 -39.51 -6.69 15.15
CA HIS A 60 -38.66 -6.48 16.32
C HIS A 60 -37.71 -5.31 16.07
N ASP A 61 -37.30 -4.61 17.13
CA ASP A 61 -36.43 -3.43 17.04
C ASP A 61 -34.98 -3.75 16.62
N SER A 62 -34.62 -5.04 16.53
CA SER A 62 -33.29 -5.52 16.13
C SER A 62 -33.16 -5.84 14.64
N TRP A 63 -34.23 -5.66 13.85
CA TRP A 63 -34.14 -5.84 12.40
C TRP A 63 -35.12 -4.97 11.60
N LYS A 64 -34.77 -4.73 10.33
CA LYS A 64 -35.59 -3.98 9.36
C LYS A 64 -35.68 -4.72 8.03
N GLY A 65 -36.80 -4.49 7.32
CA GLY A 65 -37.02 -5.03 5.96
C GLY A 65 -36.42 -4.18 4.83
N GLU A 66 -36.08 -2.93 5.14
CA GLU A 66 -35.52 -1.92 4.25
C GLU A 66 -34.67 -0.96 5.09
N VAL A 67 -33.53 -0.53 4.57
CA VAL A 67 -32.57 0.33 5.29
C VAL A 67 -32.02 1.41 4.38
N SER A 68 -31.64 2.57 4.93
CA SER A 68 -30.81 3.54 4.20
C SER A 68 -29.32 3.27 4.44
N THR A 69 -28.45 3.75 3.55
CA THR A 69 -26.98 3.65 3.70
C THR A 69 -26.43 4.44 4.89
N THR A 70 -27.27 5.16 5.62
CA THR A 70 -26.94 5.93 6.83
C THR A 70 -27.71 5.43 8.05
N ASP A 71 -28.32 4.24 7.97
CA ASP A 71 -29.12 3.68 9.05
C ASP A 71 -28.23 3.35 10.26
N PRO A 72 -28.67 3.62 11.50
CA PRO A 72 -27.90 3.30 12.71
C PRO A 72 -27.63 1.81 12.92
N PHE A 73 -28.28 0.92 12.16
CA PHE A 73 -28.02 -0.52 12.21
C PHE A 73 -26.70 -0.93 11.56
N PHE A 74 -26.07 -0.05 10.78
CA PHE A 74 -24.71 -0.28 10.31
C PHE A 74 -23.73 -0.34 11.48
N SER A 75 -22.67 -1.13 11.33
CA SER A 75 -21.57 -1.21 12.30
C SER A 75 -21.02 0.18 12.63
N SER A 76 -20.73 0.44 13.91
CA SER A 76 -20.01 1.66 14.29
C SER A 76 -18.62 1.68 13.66
N SER A 77 -18.27 2.74 12.95
CA SER A 77 -16.89 2.94 12.51
C SER A 77 -15.99 3.15 13.74
N SER A 78 -14.77 2.61 13.69
CA SER A 78 -13.70 3.02 14.60
C SER A 78 -13.48 4.54 14.51
N PHE A 79 -12.81 5.13 15.52
CA PHE A 79 -12.65 6.58 15.71
C PHE A 79 -12.15 7.37 14.48
N SER A 80 -11.59 6.71 13.45
CA SER A 80 -11.05 7.38 12.27
C SER A 80 -12.01 7.47 11.07
N GLY A 81 -13.14 6.74 11.05
CA GLY A 81 -14.14 6.85 9.97
C GLY A 81 -13.65 6.39 8.58
N ASP A 82 -12.53 5.67 8.52
CA ASP A 82 -11.86 5.25 7.27
C ASP A 82 -12.17 3.79 6.86
N GLU A 83 -12.94 3.05 7.66
CA GLU A 83 -13.36 1.68 7.35
C GLU A 83 -14.76 1.65 6.71
N PRO A 84 -15.02 0.73 5.76
CA PRO A 84 -16.38 0.54 5.28
C PRO A 84 -17.27 0.09 6.44
N THR A 85 -18.40 0.77 6.59
CA THR A 85 -19.42 0.31 7.52
C THR A 85 -20.22 -0.81 6.86
N TRP A 86 -20.77 -1.70 7.67
CA TRP A 86 -21.51 -2.83 7.13
C TRP A 86 -22.77 -3.12 7.95
N ILE A 87 -23.76 -3.69 7.29
CA ILE A 87 -24.97 -4.22 7.90
C ILE A 87 -25.19 -5.64 7.42
N LYS A 88 -25.34 -6.57 8.36
CA LYS A 88 -25.62 -7.97 8.06
C LYS A 88 -27.08 -8.15 7.68
N PHE A 89 -27.33 -9.06 6.76
CA PHE A 89 -28.67 -9.45 6.38
C PHE A 89 -28.83 -10.97 6.28
N SER A 90 -30.08 -11.40 6.38
CA SER A 90 -30.51 -12.77 6.09
C SER A 90 -31.64 -12.77 5.06
N VAL A 91 -31.64 -13.75 4.15
CA VAL A 91 -32.75 -14.03 3.22
C VAL A 91 -33.18 -15.47 3.42
N LEU A 92 -34.42 -15.70 3.84
CA LEU A 92 -34.98 -17.04 3.99
C LEU A 92 -35.29 -17.59 2.60
N LEU A 93 -34.70 -18.73 2.22
CA LEU A 93 -34.81 -19.25 0.85
C LEU A 93 -36.22 -19.68 0.46
N ARG A 94 -37.05 -20.03 1.46
CA ARG A 94 -38.48 -20.29 1.27
C ARG A 94 -39.28 -19.00 1.06
N ASP A 95 -38.80 -17.84 1.50
CA ASP A 95 -39.43 -16.54 1.24
C ASP A 95 -38.42 -15.53 0.65
N PRO A 96 -37.99 -15.71 -0.62
CA PRO A 96 -36.99 -14.86 -1.24
C PRO A 96 -37.57 -13.51 -1.71
N THR A 97 -38.59 -13.00 -1.02
CA THR A 97 -39.19 -11.68 -1.29
C THR A 97 -38.83 -10.65 -0.21
N ARG A 98 -38.20 -11.11 0.88
CA ARG A 98 -37.87 -10.29 2.05
C ARG A 98 -36.39 -10.40 2.38
N VAL A 99 -35.85 -9.30 2.88
CA VAL A 99 -34.50 -9.21 3.45
C VAL A 99 -34.65 -8.81 4.90
N TYR A 100 -33.89 -9.42 5.80
CA TYR A 100 -33.88 -9.10 7.22
C TYR A 100 -32.53 -8.48 7.56
N PHE A 101 -32.45 -7.16 7.56
CA PHE A 101 -31.26 -6.42 7.96
C PHE A 101 -31.20 -6.34 9.48
N GLN A 102 -30.18 -6.95 10.10
CA GLN A 102 -30.03 -6.94 11.55
C GLN A 102 -29.31 -5.68 12.03
N ASP A 103 -29.64 -5.22 13.24
CA ASP A 103 -28.90 -4.19 13.94
C ASP A 103 -27.48 -4.68 14.25
N SER A 104 -26.55 -4.39 13.33
CA SER A 104 -25.17 -4.87 13.37
C SER A 104 -24.30 -4.06 14.33
N SER A 105 -24.81 -2.93 14.83
CA SER A 105 -24.19 -2.17 15.90
C SER A 105 -24.32 -2.90 17.25
N ALA A 106 -25.46 -3.58 17.46
CA ALA A 106 -25.77 -4.31 18.69
C ALA A 106 -25.53 -5.83 18.58
N LEU A 107 -25.91 -6.44 17.45
CA LEU A 107 -25.80 -7.87 17.17
C LEU A 107 -24.81 -8.09 16.04
N ARG A 108 -23.55 -8.34 16.39
CA ARG A 108 -22.47 -8.44 15.40
C ARG A 108 -22.52 -9.70 14.55
N PHE A 109 -23.16 -10.79 15.00
CA PHE A 109 -23.12 -12.09 14.31
C PHE A 109 -24.50 -12.53 13.79
N HIS A 110 -24.53 -13.23 12.66
CA HIS A 110 -25.77 -13.75 12.07
C HIS A 110 -26.45 -14.78 12.96
N TYR A 111 -25.69 -15.67 13.61
CA TYR A 111 -26.24 -16.73 14.46
C TYR A 111 -27.06 -16.17 15.62
N GLU A 112 -26.52 -15.21 16.37
CA GLU A 112 -27.20 -14.60 17.53
C GLU A 112 -28.52 -13.94 17.11
N PHE A 113 -28.49 -13.22 15.98
CA PHE A 113 -29.69 -12.62 15.41
C PHE A 113 -30.70 -13.65 14.93
N ALA A 114 -30.27 -14.57 14.07
CA ALA A 114 -31.14 -15.50 13.38
C ALA A 114 -31.79 -16.51 14.34
N SER A 115 -31.02 -17.07 15.27
CA SER A 115 -31.52 -18.02 16.27
C SER A 115 -32.52 -17.38 17.25
N ALA A 116 -32.44 -16.06 17.46
CA ALA A 116 -33.35 -15.33 18.34
C ALA A 116 -34.60 -14.82 17.60
N HIS A 117 -34.48 -14.44 16.33
CA HIS A 117 -35.50 -13.62 15.66
C HIS A 117 -36.09 -14.21 14.37
N LEU A 118 -35.47 -15.24 13.79
CA LEU A 118 -35.98 -15.88 12.57
C LEU A 118 -36.63 -17.23 12.93
N PRO A 119 -37.98 -17.36 12.89
CA PRO A 119 -38.69 -18.56 13.34
C PRO A 119 -38.20 -19.89 12.75
N PRO A 120 -37.83 -20.01 11.46
CA PRO A 120 -37.30 -21.25 10.92
C PRO A 120 -35.97 -21.70 11.55
N LEU A 121 -35.23 -20.76 12.14
CA LEU A 121 -33.87 -20.96 12.66
C LEU A 121 -33.83 -20.91 14.20
N ALA A 122 -35.00 -20.74 14.83
CA ALA A 122 -35.11 -20.50 16.26
C ALA A 122 -34.63 -21.71 17.08
N GLY A 123 -33.76 -21.46 18.06
CA GLY A 123 -33.25 -22.48 18.97
C GLY A 123 -32.27 -23.49 18.37
N MET A 124 -31.81 -23.28 17.13
CA MET A 124 -30.71 -24.05 16.54
C MET A 124 -29.42 -23.85 17.34
N THR A 125 -28.59 -24.89 17.41
CA THR A 125 -27.19 -24.74 17.82
C THR A 125 -26.36 -24.10 16.71
N PRO A 126 -25.16 -23.55 16.98
CA PRO A 126 -24.30 -23.00 15.93
C PRO A 126 -24.03 -24.01 14.81
N ALA A 127 -23.73 -25.26 15.14
CA ALA A 127 -23.48 -26.31 14.15
C ALA A 127 -24.71 -26.62 13.27
N GLN A 128 -25.91 -26.59 13.85
CA GLN A 128 -27.15 -26.76 13.07
C GLN A 128 -27.39 -25.56 12.15
N PHE A 129 -27.14 -24.35 12.65
CA PHE A 129 -27.25 -23.12 11.89
C PHE A 129 -26.27 -23.08 10.72
N ASP A 130 -25.00 -23.42 10.94
CA ASP A 130 -23.96 -23.47 9.90
C ASP A 130 -24.34 -24.45 8.79
N ALA A 131 -24.84 -25.63 9.16
CA ALA A 131 -25.27 -26.65 8.19
C ALA A 131 -26.38 -26.18 7.25
N VAL A 132 -27.28 -25.30 7.70
CA VAL A 132 -28.40 -24.78 6.89
C VAL A 132 -28.15 -23.39 6.30
N SER A 133 -26.99 -22.77 6.58
CA SER A 133 -26.68 -21.40 6.15
C SER A 133 -25.41 -21.26 5.34
N LEU A 134 -24.39 -22.11 5.55
CA LEU A 134 -23.08 -22.00 4.91
C LEU A 134 -22.89 -22.97 3.73
N HIS A 135 -23.66 -24.05 3.65
CA HIS A 135 -23.59 -25.02 2.56
C HIS A 135 -24.78 -24.89 1.61
N ALA A 136 -24.55 -25.08 0.31
CA ALA A 136 -25.60 -25.02 -0.70
C ALA A 136 -26.59 -26.19 -0.58
N ALA A 137 -26.11 -27.35 -0.16
CA ALA A 137 -26.94 -28.52 0.05
C ALA A 137 -27.80 -28.37 1.31
N GLY A 138 -29.13 -28.34 1.15
CA GLY A 138 -30.06 -28.23 2.28
C GLY A 138 -30.14 -26.82 2.89
N GLN A 139 -29.62 -25.81 2.19
CA GLN A 139 -29.64 -24.43 2.66
C GLN A 139 -31.08 -23.93 2.88
N GLU A 140 -31.31 -23.28 4.02
CA GLU A 140 -32.60 -22.66 4.37
C GLU A 140 -32.53 -21.13 4.40
N VAL A 141 -31.35 -20.57 4.60
CA VAL A 141 -31.11 -19.12 4.70
C VAL A 141 -29.81 -18.74 3.99
N VAL A 142 -29.85 -17.65 3.24
CA VAL A 142 -28.63 -16.98 2.74
C VAL A 142 -28.27 -15.89 3.71
N LEU A 143 -27.02 -15.90 4.15
CA LEU A 143 -26.44 -14.86 4.98
C LEU A 143 -25.61 -13.93 4.10
N GLY A 144 -25.59 -12.66 4.46
CA GLY A 144 -24.77 -11.69 3.75
C GLY A 144 -24.54 -10.42 4.52
N ALA A 145 -23.84 -9.50 3.88
CA ALA A 145 -23.68 -8.14 4.37
C ALA A 145 -23.79 -7.15 3.22
N VAL A 146 -24.37 -5.99 3.51
CA VAL A 146 -24.23 -4.79 2.68
C VAL A 146 -23.13 -3.96 3.31
N LEU A 147 -22.13 -3.60 2.50
CA LEU A 147 -21.01 -2.76 2.91
C LEU A 147 -21.15 -1.41 2.20
N VAL A 148 -20.91 -0.34 2.93
CA VAL A 148 -20.92 1.03 2.43
C VAL A 148 -19.52 1.60 2.59
N PRO A 149 -18.93 2.20 1.54
CA PRO A 149 -17.60 2.77 1.62
C PRO A 149 -17.54 3.88 2.69
N PRO A 150 -16.36 4.16 3.25
CA PRO A 150 -16.17 5.28 4.16
C PRO A 150 -16.76 6.56 3.59
N ALA A 151 -17.48 7.35 4.39
CA ALA A 151 -18.12 8.58 3.92
C ALA A 151 -17.09 9.56 3.30
N ALA A 152 -15.86 9.56 3.81
CA ALA A 152 -14.75 10.38 3.31
C ALA A 152 -14.31 10.02 1.87
N SER A 153 -14.54 8.78 1.42
CA SER A 153 -14.16 8.34 0.07
C SER A 153 -14.90 9.14 -1.01
N GLY A 154 -16.14 9.57 -0.74
CA GLY A 154 -17.03 10.22 -1.72
C GLY A 154 -17.50 9.28 -2.83
N VAL A 155 -17.19 7.98 -2.74
CA VAL A 155 -17.55 6.96 -3.71
C VAL A 155 -19.03 6.61 -3.57
N ARG A 156 -19.79 6.70 -4.67
CA ARG A 156 -21.19 6.28 -4.70
C ARG A 156 -21.31 4.82 -5.08
N GLU A 157 -20.88 3.95 -4.17
CA GLU A 157 -20.99 2.50 -4.32
C GLU A 157 -21.61 1.85 -3.08
N LEU A 158 -22.11 0.63 -3.25
CA LEU A 158 -22.38 -0.29 -2.15
C LEU A 158 -21.91 -1.68 -2.56
N GLY A 159 -21.36 -2.44 -1.62
CA GLY A 159 -20.99 -3.83 -1.83
C GLY A 159 -22.01 -4.77 -1.21
N VAL A 160 -22.29 -5.89 -1.88
CA VAL A 160 -23.10 -6.99 -1.33
C VAL A 160 -22.20 -8.22 -1.24
N GLN A 161 -22.01 -8.73 -0.03
CA GLN A 161 -21.36 -10.01 0.25
C GLN A 161 -22.40 -11.08 0.51
N LEU A 162 -22.19 -12.26 -0.08
CA LEU A 162 -22.97 -13.47 0.22
C LEU A 162 -22.05 -14.48 0.91
N VAL A 163 -22.40 -14.86 2.14
CA VAL A 163 -21.62 -15.78 2.95
C VAL A 163 -22.01 -17.22 2.61
N GLY A 164 -21.01 -18.09 2.47
CA GLY A 164 -21.17 -19.51 2.17
C GLY A 164 -19.83 -20.14 1.83
N LEU A 165 -19.67 -21.41 2.20
CA LEU A 165 -18.48 -22.22 1.95
C LEU A 165 -18.49 -22.88 0.56
N ASP A 166 -19.67 -22.98 -0.07
CA ASP A 166 -19.83 -23.51 -1.42
C ASP A 166 -20.01 -22.39 -2.45
N ALA A 167 -19.49 -22.59 -3.67
CA ALA A 167 -19.72 -21.65 -4.77
C ALA A 167 -21.19 -21.68 -5.23
N TYR A 168 -21.83 -20.51 -5.22
CA TYR A 168 -23.21 -20.37 -5.72
C TYR A 168 -23.27 -20.31 -7.24
N HIS A 169 -24.37 -20.79 -7.81
CA HIS A 169 -24.68 -20.59 -9.22
C HIS A 169 -24.84 -19.07 -9.52
N PRO A 170 -24.28 -18.51 -10.61
CA PRO A 170 -24.34 -17.07 -10.89
C PRO A 170 -25.75 -16.47 -10.91
N GLN A 171 -26.73 -17.21 -11.43
CA GLN A 171 -28.15 -16.80 -11.41
C GLN A 171 -28.74 -16.73 -9.98
N PHE A 172 -28.30 -17.57 -9.05
CA PHE A 172 -28.71 -17.51 -7.65
C PHE A 172 -28.16 -16.24 -7.00
N VAL A 173 -26.87 -15.97 -7.18
CA VAL A 173 -26.20 -14.75 -6.71
C VAL A 173 -26.94 -13.52 -7.23
N LYS A 174 -27.21 -13.45 -8.54
CA LYS A 174 -27.97 -12.34 -9.14
C LYS A 174 -29.32 -12.12 -8.47
N THR A 175 -30.07 -13.19 -8.22
CA THR A 175 -31.42 -13.10 -7.64
C THR A 175 -31.39 -12.53 -6.23
N ILE A 176 -30.46 -13.00 -5.38
CA ILE A 176 -30.29 -12.46 -4.03
C ILE A 176 -29.73 -11.04 -4.08
N PHE A 177 -28.75 -10.79 -4.93
CA PHE A 177 -28.14 -9.47 -5.13
C PHE A 177 -29.18 -8.41 -5.50
N ASP A 178 -29.99 -8.65 -6.53
CA ASP A 178 -31.05 -7.74 -6.96
C ASP A 178 -32.07 -7.48 -5.84
N LEU A 179 -32.46 -8.54 -5.11
CA LEU A 179 -33.38 -8.42 -3.97
C LEU A 179 -32.81 -7.51 -2.89
N VAL A 180 -31.56 -7.75 -2.47
CA VAL A 180 -30.88 -6.96 -1.42
C VAL A 180 -30.74 -5.50 -1.87
N VAL A 181 -30.24 -5.28 -3.08
CA VAL A 181 -30.10 -3.92 -3.64
C VAL A 181 -31.44 -3.19 -3.70
N SER A 182 -32.54 -3.89 -4.03
CA SER A 182 -33.89 -3.29 -4.05
C SER A 182 -34.41 -2.84 -2.67
N LYS A 183 -33.79 -3.31 -1.58
CA LYS A 183 -34.15 -3.01 -0.19
C LYS A 183 -33.17 -2.05 0.50
N VAL A 184 -32.20 -1.50 -0.24
CA VAL A 184 -31.27 -0.49 0.26
C VAL A 184 -31.59 0.86 -0.38
N LEU A 185 -32.02 1.81 0.44
CA LEU A 185 -32.24 3.20 0.01
C LEU A 185 -30.89 3.92 -0.07
N ALA A 186 -30.32 3.97 -1.27
CA ALA A 186 -29.06 4.64 -1.56
C ALA A 186 -29.25 5.94 -2.37
N PRO A 187 -28.32 6.90 -2.30
CA PRO A 187 -28.34 8.10 -3.15
C PRO A 187 -28.44 7.76 -4.65
N ALA A 188 -29.05 8.65 -5.43
CA ALA A 188 -29.14 8.48 -6.88
C ALA A 188 -27.75 8.33 -7.54
N GLY A 189 -27.63 7.38 -8.47
CA GLY A 189 -26.37 7.07 -9.14
C GLY A 189 -25.44 6.12 -8.36
N THR A 190 -25.85 5.60 -7.20
CA THR A 190 -25.07 4.59 -6.47
C THR A 190 -24.97 3.29 -7.27
N ARG A 191 -23.75 2.80 -7.49
CA ARG A 191 -23.46 1.52 -8.15
C ARG A 191 -23.33 0.40 -7.13
N ALA A 192 -24.09 -0.68 -7.29
CA ALA A 192 -23.95 -1.87 -6.46
C ALA A 192 -22.92 -2.83 -7.05
N LEU A 193 -22.11 -3.45 -6.19
CA LEU A 193 -21.05 -4.40 -6.54
C LEU A 193 -21.25 -5.72 -5.78
N TYR A 194 -21.06 -6.86 -6.45
CA TYR A 194 -20.95 -8.14 -5.75
C TYR A 194 -19.52 -8.33 -5.26
N LEU A 195 -19.36 -8.47 -3.95
CA LEU A 195 -18.08 -8.72 -3.31
C LEU A 195 -18.06 -10.20 -2.90
N PRO A 196 -17.43 -11.11 -3.66
CA PRO A 196 -17.38 -12.51 -3.26
C PRO A 196 -16.53 -12.67 -1.99
N VAL A 197 -16.96 -13.55 -1.08
CA VAL A 197 -16.13 -14.00 0.05
C VAL A 197 -15.00 -14.90 -0.46
N THR A 198 -13.96 -15.11 0.36
CA THR A 198 -12.75 -15.85 0.00
C THR A 198 -13.05 -17.20 -0.68
N GLU A 199 -13.99 -17.97 -0.11
CA GLU A 199 -14.39 -19.30 -0.58
C GLU A 199 -15.03 -19.29 -1.98
N GLN A 200 -15.61 -18.16 -2.37
CA GLN A 200 -16.34 -18.00 -3.64
C GLN A 200 -15.55 -17.19 -4.68
N ALA A 201 -14.44 -16.54 -4.29
CA ALA A 201 -13.72 -15.57 -5.10
C ALA A 201 -13.24 -16.14 -6.45
N ARG A 202 -12.68 -17.36 -6.46
CA ARG A 202 -12.24 -18.02 -7.70
C ARG A 202 -13.40 -18.25 -8.68
N CYS A 203 -14.49 -18.85 -8.22
CA CYS A 203 -15.64 -19.14 -9.09
C CYS A 203 -16.33 -17.85 -9.56
N ALA A 204 -16.34 -16.82 -8.73
CA ALA A 204 -16.83 -15.51 -9.14
C ALA A 204 -15.96 -14.91 -10.26
N ALA A 205 -14.64 -14.97 -10.12
CA ALA A 205 -13.69 -14.50 -11.14
C ALA A 205 -13.82 -15.26 -12.46
N GLU A 206 -13.95 -16.59 -12.43
CA GLU A 206 -14.20 -17.41 -13.63
C GLU A 206 -15.51 -17.04 -14.34
N ALA A 207 -16.53 -16.60 -13.59
CA ALA A 207 -17.82 -16.15 -14.10
C ALA A 207 -17.92 -14.63 -14.35
N GLN A 208 -16.82 -13.87 -14.28
CA GLN A 208 -16.84 -12.40 -14.34
C GLN A 208 -17.59 -11.85 -15.56
N ALA A 209 -17.34 -12.40 -16.75
CA ALA A 209 -18.00 -11.96 -17.98
C ALA A 209 -19.53 -12.14 -17.93
N TRP A 210 -20.00 -13.22 -17.29
CA TRP A 210 -21.44 -13.46 -17.10
C TRP A 210 -22.04 -12.43 -16.14
N PHE A 211 -21.35 -12.18 -15.02
CA PHE A 211 -21.78 -11.21 -14.00
C PHE A 211 -21.87 -9.79 -14.57
N GLU A 212 -20.87 -9.35 -15.33
CA GLU A 212 -20.86 -8.05 -16.02
C GLU A 212 -22.02 -7.94 -17.02
N ALA A 213 -22.24 -8.95 -17.86
CA ALA A 213 -23.32 -8.97 -18.84
C ALA A 213 -24.73 -8.95 -18.21
N ASN A 214 -24.85 -9.37 -16.95
CA ASN A 214 -26.11 -9.43 -16.21
C ASN A 214 -26.26 -8.31 -15.15
N GLY A 215 -25.42 -7.28 -15.20
CA GLY A 215 -25.54 -6.10 -14.34
C GLY A 215 -25.12 -6.32 -12.89
N VAL A 216 -24.27 -7.31 -12.60
CA VAL A 216 -23.74 -7.63 -11.28
C VAL A 216 -22.21 -7.47 -11.30
N PRO A 217 -21.67 -6.24 -11.37
CA PRO A 217 -20.22 -6.04 -11.45
C PRO A 217 -19.51 -6.56 -10.20
N LEU A 218 -18.36 -7.22 -10.38
CA LEU A 218 -17.56 -7.75 -9.28
C LEU A 218 -16.71 -6.68 -8.57
N GLY A 219 -16.40 -6.92 -7.30
CA GLY A 219 -15.49 -6.07 -6.56
C GLY A 219 -14.84 -6.68 -5.33
N THR A 220 -13.94 -5.91 -4.73
CA THR A 220 -13.35 -6.15 -3.41
C THR A 220 -13.46 -4.89 -2.57
N ALA A 221 -13.48 -5.02 -1.24
CA ALA A 221 -13.55 -3.85 -0.34
C ALA A 221 -12.28 -2.97 -0.43
N ASP A 222 -11.14 -3.53 -0.87
CA ASP A 222 -9.88 -2.80 -1.04
C ASP A 222 -9.97 -1.59 -1.96
N ARG A 223 -10.94 -1.56 -2.88
CA ARG A 223 -11.13 -0.43 -3.80
C ARG A 223 -11.66 0.82 -3.13
N TRP A 224 -12.22 0.68 -1.93
CA TRP A 224 -12.73 1.80 -1.14
C TRP A 224 -11.67 2.41 -0.23
N GLY A 225 -10.46 1.82 -0.19
CA GLY A 225 -9.33 2.45 0.44
C GLY A 225 -8.89 3.69 -0.33
N ASP A 226 -8.54 4.75 0.37
CA ASP A 226 -8.07 5.98 -0.26
C ASP A 226 -6.63 5.84 -0.77
N GLY A 227 -6.35 6.42 -1.94
CA GLY A 227 -5.01 6.50 -2.52
C GLY A 227 -4.38 5.16 -2.89
N ASN A 228 -3.13 5.20 -3.35
CA ASN A 228 -2.32 4.00 -3.54
C ASN A 228 -1.84 3.44 -2.19
N ALA A 229 -1.22 2.25 -2.18
CA ALA A 229 -0.57 1.71 -0.99
C ALA A 229 0.94 1.51 -1.22
N CYS A 230 1.78 1.93 -0.27
CA CYS A 230 3.23 1.78 -0.32
C CYS A 230 3.61 0.63 0.63
N TYR A 231 4.11 -0.48 0.09
CA TYR A 231 4.66 -1.58 0.90
C TYR A 231 6.12 -1.35 1.24
N ALA A 232 6.86 -0.66 0.36
CA ALA A 232 8.19 -0.16 0.63
C ALA A 232 8.39 1.23 -0.04
N PRO A 233 8.67 2.29 0.74
CA PRO A 233 9.04 3.59 0.19
C PRO A 233 10.45 3.51 -0.40
N GLY A 234 10.71 4.34 -1.41
CA GLY A 234 11.99 4.38 -2.08
C GLY A 234 11.89 4.99 -3.46
N TRP A 235 12.90 4.72 -4.29
CA TRP A 235 12.91 5.17 -5.68
C TRP A 235 13.68 4.20 -6.54
N ALA A 236 13.47 4.20 -7.85
CA ALA A 236 14.22 3.38 -8.78
C ALA A 236 14.28 4.03 -10.16
N VAL A 237 15.24 3.61 -10.97
CA VAL A 237 15.35 3.99 -12.38
C VAL A 237 15.54 2.73 -13.22
N GLY A 238 14.74 2.55 -14.25
CA GLY A 238 14.73 1.31 -15.01
C GLY A 238 13.73 1.35 -16.15
N ARG A 239 13.77 0.34 -17.03
CA ARG A 239 12.71 0.17 -18.03
C ARG A 239 11.49 -0.42 -17.34
N LEU A 240 10.30 0.15 -17.59
CA LEU A 240 9.04 -0.36 -17.06
C LEU A 240 8.56 -1.53 -17.91
N VAL A 241 8.39 -2.70 -17.31
CA VAL A 241 7.97 -3.94 -18.00
C VAL A 241 6.71 -4.48 -17.34
N ARG A 242 5.79 -5.06 -18.13
CA ARG A 242 4.55 -5.66 -17.64
C ARG A 242 4.70 -7.18 -17.54
N SER A 243 4.22 -7.77 -16.44
CA SER A 243 4.27 -9.22 -16.17
C SER A 243 3.08 -9.66 -15.29
N THR A 244 3.00 -10.94 -14.95
CA THR A 244 2.16 -11.48 -13.86
C THR A 244 3.02 -12.24 -12.85
N ALA A 245 2.45 -12.56 -11.69
CA ALA A 245 3.08 -13.41 -10.67
C ALA A 245 3.46 -14.78 -11.24
N ALA A 246 2.67 -15.30 -12.18
CA ALA A 246 2.89 -16.60 -12.81
C ALA A 246 3.99 -16.58 -13.88
N THR A 247 4.27 -15.45 -14.53
CA THR A 247 5.22 -15.38 -15.67
C THR A 247 6.56 -14.73 -15.33
N ILE A 248 6.63 -13.90 -14.28
CA ILE A 248 7.82 -13.10 -13.95
C ILE A 248 9.11 -13.92 -13.87
N ASP A 249 9.05 -15.10 -13.27
CA ASP A 249 10.20 -15.99 -13.12
C ASP A 249 10.70 -16.54 -14.46
N ALA A 250 9.79 -16.96 -15.33
CA ALA A 250 10.14 -17.47 -16.67
C ALA A 250 10.69 -16.35 -17.56
N GLU A 251 10.13 -15.14 -17.45
CA GLU A 251 10.58 -13.96 -18.19
C GLU A 251 11.97 -13.49 -17.73
N TYR A 252 12.26 -13.59 -16.43
CA TYR A 252 13.58 -13.30 -15.87
C TYR A 252 14.62 -14.30 -16.35
N LEU A 253 14.30 -15.60 -16.32
CA LEU A 253 15.17 -16.67 -16.85
C LEU A 253 15.48 -16.48 -18.34
N ALA A 254 14.49 -16.05 -19.12
CA ALA A 254 14.65 -15.77 -20.55
C ALA A 254 15.41 -14.45 -20.83
N GLY A 255 15.70 -13.63 -19.80
CA GLY A 255 16.32 -12.31 -19.94
C GLY A 255 15.40 -11.23 -20.49
N ALA A 256 14.08 -11.48 -20.55
CA ALA A 256 13.09 -10.47 -20.92
C ALA A 256 12.95 -9.41 -19.81
N ILE A 257 13.03 -9.85 -18.54
CA ILE A 257 13.17 -9.02 -17.35
C ILE A 257 14.59 -9.17 -16.81
N THR A 258 15.17 -8.06 -16.35
CA THR A 258 16.51 -7.98 -15.78
C THR A 258 16.50 -7.28 -14.42
N ALA A 259 17.62 -7.31 -13.71
CA ALA A 259 17.75 -6.64 -12.41
C ALA A 259 17.66 -5.10 -12.46
N ASP A 260 17.75 -4.51 -13.65
CA ASP A 260 17.64 -3.07 -13.86
C ASP A 260 16.21 -2.65 -14.27
N ASP A 261 15.28 -3.60 -14.41
CA ASP A 261 13.90 -3.33 -14.79
C ASP A 261 13.01 -3.01 -13.59
N ILE A 262 11.98 -2.19 -13.84
CA ILE A 262 10.88 -1.95 -12.94
C ILE A 262 9.70 -2.77 -13.46
N VAL A 263 9.11 -3.61 -12.62
CA VAL A 263 8.06 -4.55 -13.04
C VAL A 263 6.69 -4.07 -12.56
N LEU A 264 5.74 -3.94 -13.49
CA LEU A 264 4.32 -3.75 -13.23
C LEU A 264 3.60 -5.10 -13.34
N LEU A 265 3.15 -5.62 -12.21
CA LEU A 265 2.37 -6.85 -12.14
C LEU A 265 0.87 -6.56 -12.27
N ALA A 266 0.20 -7.33 -13.12
CA ALA A 266 -1.25 -7.26 -13.28
C ALA A 266 -2.03 -7.84 -12.08
N ASP A 267 -1.34 -8.59 -11.22
CA ASP A 267 -1.85 -9.32 -10.06
C ASP A 267 -1.02 -9.00 -8.79
N ALA A 268 -1.24 -9.75 -7.72
CA ALA A 268 -0.52 -9.57 -6.46
C ALA A 268 0.94 -10.03 -6.62
N ALA A 269 1.83 -9.46 -5.82
CA ALA A 269 3.23 -9.90 -5.82
C ALA A 269 3.34 -11.38 -5.40
N PRO A 270 4.13 -12.21 -6.11
CA PRO A 270 4.42 -13.57 -5.69
C PRO A 270 5.26 -13.58 -4.40
N ALA A 271 5.35 -14.77 -3.79
CA ALA A 271 6.06 -14.97 -2.53
C ALA A 271 7.55 -14.64 -2.58
N GLU A 272 8.14 -14.81 -3.76
CA GLU A 272 9.51 -14.47 -4.07
C GLU A 272 9.52 -13.74 -5.42
N VAL A 273 10.28 -12.65 -5.50
CA VAL A 273 10.55 -11.96 -6.76
C VAL A 273 12.05 -12.07 -7.06
N PRO A 274 12.45 -12.28 -8.32
CA PRO A 274 13.86 -12.19 -8.69
C PRO A 274 14.39 -10.76 -8.44
N PRO A 275 15.72 -10.55 -8.34
CA PRO A 275 16.27 -9.22 -8.20
C PRO A 275 15.82 -8.31 -9.36
N ILE A 276 15.13 -7.22 -9.03
CA ILE A 276 14.60 -6.18 -9.93
C ILE A 276 14.81 -4.79 -9.30
N ALA A 277 14.68 -3.72 -10.07
CA ALA A 277 14.93 -2.35 -9.61
C ALA A 277 13.74 -1.75 -8.84
N GLY A 278 12.51 -2.16 -9.15
CA GLY A 278 11.28 -1.67 -8.52
C GLY A 278 10.07 -2.54 -8.87
N LEU A 279 9.04 -2.51 -8.02
CA LEU A 279 7.84 -3.33 -8.17
C LEU A 279 6.57 -2.49 -8.01
N LEU A 280 5.66 -2.57 -8.99
CA LEU A 280 4.32 -1.99 -8.93
C LEU A 280 3.31 -3.12 -9.14
N THR A 281 2.21 -3.13 -8.40
CA THR A 281 1.13 -4.14 -8.56
C THR A 281 -0.22 -3.48 -8.84
N LEU A 282 -1.10 -4.21 -9.51
CA LEU A 282 -2.52 -3.85 -9.71
C LEU A 282 -3.47 -4.59 -8.77
N ALA A 283 -2.95 -5.45 -7.90
CA ALA A 283 -3.67 -6.02 -6.77
C ALA A 283 -2.92 -5.80 -5.46
N ALA A 284 -3.66 -5.82 -4.36
CA ALA A 284 -3.09 -5.67 -3.02
C ALA A 284 -2.13 -6.83 -2.71
N SER A 285 -1.05 -6.50 -2.02
CA SER A 285 -0.16 -7.42 -1.30
C SER A 285 -0.34 -7.23 0.21
N THR A 286 0.26 -8.10 1.02
CA THR A 286 0.21 -7.99 2.47
C THR A 286 1.35 -7.09 2.97
N PRO A 287 1.07 -6.15 3.89
CA PRO A 287 2.13 -5.47 4.64
C PRO A 287 3.01 -6.53 5.31
N ASN A 288 4.33 -6.36 5.29
CA ASN A 288 5.33 -7.31 5.83
C ASN A 288 5.41 -8.68 5.10
N SER A 289 4.95 -8.79 3.85
CA SER A 289 5.35 -9.91 2.99
C SER A 289 6.88 -9.99 2.85
N HIS A 290 7.44 -11.17 2.56
CA HIS A 290 8.88 -11.29 2.31
C HIS A 290 9.34 -10.31 1.22
N THR A 291 8.54 -10.16 0.16
CA THR A 291 8.78 -9.18 -0.91
C THR A 291 8.83 -7.75 -0.39
N ALA A 292 7.93 -7.35 0.52
CA ALA A 292 7.94 -6.02 1.13
C ALA A 292 9.15 -5.78 2.04
N ILE A 293 9.49 -6.74 2.91
CA ILE A 293 10.67 -6.64 3.80
C ILE A 293 11.96 -6.55 2.97
N LEU A 294 12.07 -7.39 1.94
CA LEU A 294 13.19 -7.38 1.01
C LEU A 294 13.28 -6.04 0.27
N ALA A 295 12.14 -5.52 -0.19
CA ALA A 295 12.07 -4.23 -0.88
C ALA A 295 12.55 -3.09 0.01
N GLN A 296 12.09 -3.05 1.26
CA GLN A 296 12.50 -2.06 2.26
C GLN A 296 14.01 -2.12 2.55
N ALA A 297 14.55 -3.32 2.77
CA ALA A 297 15.98 -3.53 3.01
C ALA A 297 16.86 -3.06 1.83
N TYR A 298 16.30 -3.02 0.61
CA TYR A 298 17.02 -2.62 -0.60
C TYR A 298 16.74 -1.18 -1.03
N GLY A 299 15.83 -0.47 -0.35
CA GLY A 299 15.30 0.80 -0.84
C GLY A 299 14.67 0.67 -2.23
N MET A 300 14.15 -0.53 -2.54
CA MET A 300 13.40 -0.83 -3.75
C MET A 300 11.96 -0.35 -3.54
N PRO A 301 11.45 0.55 -4.39
CA PRO A 301 10.06 1.00 -4.29
C PRO A 301 9.12 -0.16 -4.60
N PHE A 302 8.16 -0.39 -3.70
CA PHE A 302 7.09 -1.37 -3.88
C PHE A 302 5.73 -0.75 -3.54
N SER A 303 4.83 -0.64 -4.51
CA SER A 303 3.50 -0.05 -4.33
C SER A 303 2.39 -0.76 -5.10
N TYR A 304 1.21 -0.83 -4.48
CA TYR A 304 -0.05 -1.17 -5.15
C TYR A 304 -0.71 0.09 -5.71
N LEU A 305 -0.88 0.12 -7.03
CA LEU A 305 -1.52 1.20 -7.77
C LEU A 305 -3.04 1.02 -7.76
N ARG A 306 -3.67 1.44 -6.67
CA ARG A 306 -5.14 1.40 -6.52
C ARG A 306 -5.84 2.46 -7.39
N LEU A 307 -5.23 3.63 -7.55
CA LEU A 307 -5.83 4.74 -8.29
C LEU A 307 -5.79 4.49 -9.81
N PRO A 308 -6.95 4.42 -10.51
CA PRO A 308 -7.00 4.10 -11.94
C PRO A 308 -6.18 5.05 -12.82
N GLU A 309 -6.11 6.33 -12.46
CA GLU A 309 -5.32 7.32 -13.19
C GLU A 309 -3.81 7.09 -13.09
N VAL A 310 -3.33 6.60 -11.93
CA VAL A 310 -1.91 6.27 -11.72
C VAL A 310 -1.59 4.94 -12.41
N ALA A 311 -2.48 3.94 -12.30
CA ALA A 311 -2.36 2.67 -13.00
C ALA A 311 -2.34 2.87 -14.53
N ALA A 312 -3.25 3.68 -15.08
CA ALA A 312 -3.28 4.00 -16.51
C ALA A 312 -2.03 4.76 -16.96
N ARG A 313 -1.49 5.66 -16.13
CA ARG A 313 -0.20 6.33 -16.40
C ARG A 313 0.95 5.33 -16.42
N ALA A 314 0.99 4.38 -15.49
CA ALA A 314 2.00 3.32 -15.48
C ALA A 314 1.89 2.43 -16.73
N ASP A 315 0.69 1.99 -17.09
CA ASP A 315 0.44 1.21 -18.32
C ASP A 315 0.88 1.97 -19.58
N ALA A 316 0.63 3.28 -19.66
CA ALA A 316 1.06 4.11 -20.79
C ALA A 316 2.59 4.26 -20.91
N LEU A 317 3.33 4.01 -19.82
CA LEU A 317 4.79 4.09 -19.77
C LEU A 317 5.48 2.73 -19.93
N VAL A 318 4.73 1.64 -20.11
CA VAL A 318 5.33 0.30 -20.35
C VAL A 318 6.24 0.36 -21.59
N GLY A 319 7.46 -0.16 -21.45
CA GLY A 319 8.52 -0.12 -22.45
C GLY A 319 9.40 1.13 -22.42
N ARG A 320 9.03 2.17 -21.67
CA ARG A 320 9.85 3.38 -21.47
C ARG A 320 10.84 3.20 -20.33
N THR A 321 11.90 4.01 -20.32
CA THR A 321 12.77 4.13 -19.13
C THR A 321 12.17 5.18 -18.21
N VAL A 322 11.89 4.79 -16.97
CA VAL A 322 11.22 5.63 -16.00
C VAL A 322 12.03 5.75 -14.72
N VAL A 323 11.86 6.86 -14.02
CA VAL A 323 12.17 6.98 -12.59
C VAL A 323 10.86 6.87 -11.83
N ILE A 324 10.82 5.97 -10.85
CA ILE A 324 9.71 5.87 -9.93
C ILE A 324 10.13 6.33 -8.54
N GLY A 325 9.22 6.98 -7.83
CA GLY A 325 9.36 7.32 -6.41
C GLY A 325 8.11 6.91 -5.65
N THR A 326 8.28 6.30 -4.49
CA THR A 326 7.20 5.95 -3.56
C THR A 326 7.49 6.56 -2.21
N ARG A 327 6.54 7.34 -1.66
CA ARG A 327 6.66 7.94 -0.33
C ARG A 327 5.34 7.87 0.42
N THR A 328 5.43 7.73 1.74
CA THR A 328 4.29 7.94 2.64
C THR A 328 4.21 9.42 3.00
N GLU A 329 3.03 10.01 2.99
CA GLU A 329 2.87 11.43 3.32
C GLU A 329 2.98 11.68 4.84
N TRP A 330 3.46 12.88 5.21
CA TRP A 330 3.67 13.27 6.61
C TRP A 330 2.36 13.43 7.41
N PHE A 331 1.30 13.93 6.77
CA PHE A 331 0.01 14.18 7.43
C PHE A 331 -0.97 13.01 7.34
N ASP A 332 -0.70 12.08 6.42
CA ASP A 332 -1.45 10.84 6.27
C ASP A 332 -0.43 9.75 5.96
N SER A 333 0.06 9.08 7.01
CA SER A 333 1.00 7.94 6.87
C SER A 333 0.42 6.79 6.04
N ARG A 334 -0.88 6.84 5.70
CA ARG A 334 -1.60 5.91 4.84
C ARG A 334 -1.61 6.34 3.37
N ALA A 335 -1.39 7.62 3.08
CA ALA A 335 -1.32 8.14 1.72
C ALA A 335 0.03 7.76 1.10
N CYS A 336 -0.01 6.88 0.11
CA CYS A 336 1.12 6.55 -0.73
C CYS A 336 1.13 7.44 -1.96
N GLU A 337 2.11 8.32 -2.06
CA GLU A 337 2.38 9.03 -3.29
C GLU A 337 3.30 8.18 -4.18
N VAL A 338 2.86 8.00 -5.42
CA VAL A 338 3.63 7.32 -6.46
C VAL A 338 3.90 8.31 -7.59
N THR A 339 5.17 8.57 -7.86
CA THR A 339 5.57 9.41 -8.97
C THR A 339 6.23 8.59 -10.07
N LEU A 340 5.90 8.88 -11.33
CA LEU A 340 6.40 8.20 -12.53
C LEU A 340 6.95 9.25 -13.50
N ILE A 341 8.27 9.38 -13.65
CA ILE A 341 8.89 10.31 -14.60
C ILE A 341 9.43 9.51 -15.79
N ASP A 342 8.98 9.83 -17.02
CA ASP A 342 9.63 9.31 -18.23
C ASP A 342 11.00 9.97 -18.40
N VAL A 343 12.06 9.18 -18.39
CA VAL A 343 13.44 9.61 -18.58
C VAL A 343 14.07 8.96 -19.83
N THR A 344 13.25 8.48 -20.75
CA THR A 344 13.70 7.84 -21.99
C THR A 344 14.61 8.74 -22.81
N ASP A 345 14.33 10.05 -22.81
CA ASP A 345 15.08 11.05 -23.58
C ASP A 345 16.20 11.75 -22.77
N VAL A 346 16.45 11.31 -21.54
CA VAL A 346 17.59 11.79 -20.75
C VAL A 346 18.91 11.34 -21.39
N PRO A 347 19.93 12.22 -21.51
CA PRO A 347 21.23 11.85 -22.06
C PRO A 347 21.82 10.60 -21.39
N SER A 348 22.37 9.67 -22.18
CA SER A 348 22.82 8.37 -21.69
C SER A 348 23.88 8.44 -20.58
N ALA A 349 24.75 9.45 -20.61
CA ALA A 349 25.74 9.69 -19.57
C ALA A 349 25.09 10.10 -18.23
N ASP A 350 24.06 10.96 -18.28
CA ASP A 350 23.31 11.36 -17.10
C ASP A 350 22.49 10.20 -16.55
N LEU A 351 21.82 9.44 -17.42
CA LEU A 351 21.07 8.24 -17.01
C LEU A 351 21.98 7.21 -16.34
N ALA A 352 23.21 7.00 -16.84
CA ALA A 352 24.20 6.14 -16.21
C ALA A 352 24.63 6.66 -14.82
N ALA A 353 24.80 7.97 -14.68
CA ALA A 353 25.10 8.60 -13.38
C ALA A 353 23.94 8.49 -12.39
N ILE A 354 22.68 8.66 -12.85
CA ILE A 354 21.48 8.45 -12.04
C ILE A 354 21.41 6.99 -11.56
N ARG A 355 21.62 6.02 -12.46
CA ARG A 355 21.68 4.59 -12.10
C ARG A 355 22.77 4.28 -11.06
N ALA A 356 23.92 4.95 -11.16
CA ALA A 356 25.02 4.76 -10.22
C ALA A 356 24.66 5.15 -8.77
N LEU A 357 23.67 6.03 -8.57
CA LEU A 357 23.16 6.38 -7.23
C LEU A 357 22.40 5.22 -6.56
N LYS A 358 21.95 4.23 -7.34
CA LYS A 358 21.30 2.99 -6.84
C LYS A 358 22.22 1.79 -6.81
N ARG A 359 23.53 2.00 -6.96
CA ARG A 359 24.48 0.90 -6.92
C ARG A 359 24.39 0.17 -5.57
N VAL A 360 24.16 -1.13 -5.66
CA VAL A 360 24.03 -2.01 -4.49
C VAL A 360 25.35 -2.00 -3.70
N PRO A 361 25.33 -1.69 -2.39
CA PRO A 361 26.53 -1.74 -1.59
C PRO A 361 27.01 -3.19 -1.38
N VAL A 362 28.32 -3.35 -1.20
CA VAL A 362 28.91 -4.62 -0.75
C VAL A 362 28.36 -4.94 0.65
N LEU A 363 28.01 -6.20 0.87
CA LEU A 363 27.50 -6.65 2.17
C LEU A 363 28.60 -6.57 3.23
N ALA A 364 28.26 -5.98 4.38
CA ALA A 364 29.04 -6.16 5.59
C ALA A 364 28.52 -7.40 6.32
N TYR A 365 29.30 -8.47 6.33
CA TYR A 365 28.97 -9.71 7.03
C TYR A 365 30.19 -10.26 7.77
N PRO A 366 30.01 -10.93 8.91
CA PRO A 366 31.11 -11.58 9.60
C PRO A 366 31.46 -12.90 8.91
N ALA A 367 32.71 -13.06 8.47
CA ALA A 367 33.19 -14.33 7.92
C ALA A 367 33.01 -15.47 8.94
N LYS A 368 32.50 -16.61 8.45
CA LYS A 368 32.23 -17.80 9.26
C LYS A 368 33.51 -18.32 9.90
N VAL A 369 33.40 -18.79 11.13
CA VAL A 369 34.50 -19.43 11.87
C VAL A 369 34.01 -20.69 12.55
N ALA A 370 34.92 -21.63 12.76
CA ALA A 370 34.66 -22.85 13.52
C ALA A 370 34.37 -22.51 14.99
N ARG A 371 33.34 -23.14 15.55
CA ARG A 371 33.05 -23.14 17.00
C ARG A 371 33.86 -24.24 17.70
N GLY A 372 34.27 -25.28 16.98
CA GLY A 372 34.91 -26.47 17.54
C GLY A 372 33.93 -27.52 18.06
N ALA A 373 32.64 -27.35 17.78
CA ALA A 373 31.58 -28.30 18.10
C ALA A 373 30.51 -28.24 17.00
N ILE A 374 29.90 -29.36 16.63
CA ILE A 374 28.89 -29.42 15.56
C ILE A 374 27.52 -28.86 15.96
N ALA A 375 27.29 -28.71 17.27
CA ALA A 375 26.04 -28.22 17.83
C ALA A 375 26.31 -27.49 19.14
N VAL A 376 25.41 -26.56 19.49
CA VAL A 376 25.38 -25.85 20.76
C VAL A 376 23.94 -25.57 21.18
N ASP A 377 23.71 -25.51 22.49
CA ASP A 377 22.46 -24.97 23.03
C ASP A 377 22.34 -23.48 22.65
N VAL A 378 21.15 -23.04 22.28
CA VAL A 378 20.92 -21.63 21.95
C VAL A 378 20.99 -20.72 23.19
N ASP A 379 20.83 -21.27 24.39
CA ASP A 379 21.00 -20.52 25.65
C ASP A 379 22.48 -20.12 25.87
N ASP A 380 23.42 -20.72 25.11
CA ASP A 380 24.87 -20.44 25.14
C ASP A 380 25.36 -19.58 23.94
N VAL A 381 24.45 -18.94 23.20
CA VAL A 381 24.81 -18.06 22.07
C VAL A 381 24.11 -16.70 22.17
N GLY A 382 24.80 -15.65 21.72
CA GLY A 382 24.22 -14.32 21.55
C GLY A 382 24.43 -13.79 20.14
N ARG A 383 23.93 -12.57 19.87
CA ARG A 383 24.02 -11.92 18.54
C ARG A 383 25.44 -11.89 17.95
N SER A 384 26.47 -11.77 18.78
CA SER A 384 27.88 -11.80 18.34
C SER A 384 28.35 -13.15 17.79
N ASP A 385 27.64 -14.24 18.10
CA ASP A 385 27.96 -15.60 17.67
C ASP A 385 27.43 -15.92 16.26
N ALA A 386 26.81 -14.97 15.56
CA ALA A 386 26.32 -15.14 14.18
C ALA A 386 27.40 -15.69 13.22
N ARG A 387 28.68 -15.44 13.52
CA ARG A 387 29.81 -16.00 12.77
C ARG A 387 30.08 -17.49 12.99
N THR A 388 29.43 -18.13 13.96
CA THR A 388 29.54 -19.58 14.26
C THR A 388 28.23 -20.33 14.06
N VAL A 389 27.08 -19.67 14.25
CA VAL A 389 25.74 -20.28 14.21
C VAL A 389 24.76 -19.57 13.27
N GLY A 390 25.18 -18.52 12.57
CA GLY A 390 24.32 -17.70 11.70
C GLY A 390 23.39 -16.75 12.46
N GLY A 391 22.76 -15.83 11.73
CA GLY A 391 21.95 -14.73 12.26
C GLY A 391 20.71 -15.19 13.02
N LYS A 392 19.92 -16.12 12.46
CA LYS A 392 18.68 -16.61 13.12
C LYS A 392 18.95 -17.27 14.46
N ALA A 393 19.91 -18.19 14.52
CA ALA A 393 20.24 -18.88 15.78
C ALA A 393 20.80 -17.90 16.82
N ALA A 394 21.67 -16.97 16.40
CA ALA A 394 22.24 -15.95 17.28
C ALA A 394 21.18 -14.98 17.84
N ASN A 395 20.21 -14.56 17.02
CA ASN A 395 19.10 -13.74 17.46
C ASN A 395 18.07 -14.52 18.30
N TYR A 396 17.92 -15.83 18.07
CA TYR A 396 17.06 -16.68 18.89
C TYR A 396 17.58 -16.83 20.32
N GLY A 397 18.90 -16.85 20.51
CA GLY A 397 19.53 -16.78 21.85
C GLY A 397 19.07 -15.57 22.65
N LEU A 398 18.93 -14.40 22.02
CA LEU A 398 18.35 -13.21 22.68
C LEU A 398 16.90 -13.43 23.13
N LEU A 399 16.07 -14.11 22.32
CA LEU A 399 14.70 -14.44 22.71
C LEU A 399 14.66 -15.38 23.91
N ARG A 400 15.59 -16.33 23.97
CA ARG A 400 15.75 -17.26 25.10
C ARG A 400 16.20 -16.57 26.37
N ASP A 401 17.09 -15.59 26.27
CA ASP A 401 17.54 -14.79 27.40
C ASP A 401 16.42 -13.93 28.00
N VAL A 402 15.60 -13.32 27.14
CA VAL A 402 14.66 -12.26 27.53
C VAL A 402 13.25 -12.79 27.79
N ILE A 403 12.76 -13.70 26.93
CA ILE A 403 11.39 -14.21 26.96
C ILE A 403 11.33 -15.76 26.88
N PRO A 404 12.05 -16.51 27.75
CA PRO A 404 12.18 -17.97 27.64
C PRO A 404 10.85 -18.74 27.71
N ALA A 405 9.79 -18.16 28.30
CA ALA A 405 8.46 -18.77 28.33
C ALA A 405 7.71 -18.68 26.99
N ALA A 406 8.04 -17.69 26.16
CA ALA A 406 7.48 -17.45 24.84
C ALA A 406 8.42 -17.89 23.69
N ALA A 407 9.68 -18.23 23.99
CA ALA A 407 10.64 -18.77 23.04
C ALA A 407 11.09 -20.18 23.51
N PRO A 408 10.54 -21.27 22.94
CA PRO A 408 10.86 -22.63 23.37
C PRO A 408 12.35 -23.01 23.20
N GLU A 409 12.76 -24.07 23.89
CA GLU A 409 14.12 -24.63 23.79
C GLU A 409 14.49 -24.97 22.33
N ALA A 410 15.75 -24.72 21.98
CA ALA A 410 16.29 -24.92 20.64
C ALA A 410 17.74 -25.38 20.66
N VAL A 411 18.23 -25.89 19.53
CA VAL A 411 19.64 -26.25 19.34
C VAL A 411 20.13 -25.61 18.05
N ALA A 412 21.35 -25.09 18.03
CA ALA A 412 21.99 -24.60 16.82
C ALA A 412 23.04 -25.60 16.32
N LEU A 413 22.84 -26.17 15.14
CA LEU A 413 23.89 -26.89 14.41
C LEU A 413 24.82 -25.86 13.75
N THR A 414 26.11 -25.95 14.02
CA THR A 414 27.09 -24.89 13.71
C THR A 414 27.64 -24.99 12.29
N PHE A 415 28.45 -24.00 11.89
CA PHE A 415 29.21 -24.09 10.64
C PHE A 415 30.25 -25.23 10.62
N ASP A 416 30.64 -25.79 11.77
CA ASP A 416 31.51 -26.98 11.79
C ASP A 416 30.86 -28.18 11.11
N LEU A 417 29.54 -28.38 11.29
CA LEU A 417 28.81 -29.45 10.62
C LEU A 417 28.70 -29.20 9.11
N TRP A 418 28.43 -27.95 8.72
CA TRP A 418 28.38 -27.53 7.33
C TRP A 418 29.72 -27.77 6.62
N ASP A 419 30.82 -27.30 7.22
CA ASP A 419 32.14 -27.46 6.62
C ASP A 419 32.54 -28.93 6.52
N ALA A 420 32.29 -29.73 7.56
CA ALA A 420 32.54 -31.18 7.52
C ALA A 420 31.68 -31.89 6.46
N PHE A 421 30.43 -31.46 6.25
CA PHE A 421 29.58 -31.98 5.18
C PHE A 421 30.12 -31.61 3.80
N LEU A 422 30.57 -30.37 3.59
CA LEU A 422 31.14 -29.96 2.30
C LEU A 422 32.52 -30.59 2.02
N ASP A 423 33.28 -30.93 3.05
CA ASP A 423 34.61 -31.53 2.89
C ASP A 423 34.57 -33.05 2.68
N GLN A 424 33.38 -33.65 2.69
CA GLN A 424 33.19 -35.06 2.35
C GLN A 424 33.64 -35.37 0.92
N VAL A 425 34.16 -36.59 0.71
CA VAL A 425 34.52 -37.08 -0.62
C VAL A 425 33.28 -37.58 -1.33
N VAL A 426 33.02 -37.09 -2.55
CA VAL A 426 31.86 -37.47 -3.37
C VAL A 426 32.22 -38.49 -4.46
N PRO A 427 31.24 -39.23 -5.01
CA PRO A 427 31.48 -40.13 -6.14
C PRO A 427 32.18 -39.42 -7.30
N GLY A 428 33.29 -39.99 -7.78
CA GLY A 428 34.16 -39.37 -8.80
C GLY A 428 35.47 -38.77 -8.26
N GLY A 429 35.62 -38.67 -6.94
CA GLY A 429 36.83 -38.15 -6.27
C GLY A 429 36.79 -36.64 -6.02
N GLY A 430 37.62 -36.15 -5.11
CA GLY A 430 37.57 -34.76 -4.63
C GLY A 430 36.48 -34.52 -3.58
N THR A 431 36.41 -33.30 -3.04
CA THR A 431 35.40 -32.92 -2.03
C THR A 431 34.15 -32.33 -2.66
N LEU A 432 33.01 -32.43 -1.98
CA LEU A 432 31.78 -31.75 -2.39
C LEU A 432 31.99 -30.24 -2.57
N ARG A 433 32.77 -29.61 -1.68
CA ARG A 433 33.19 -28.20 -1.75
C ARG A 433 33.88 -27.88 -3.08
N ALA A 434 34.84 -28.70 -3.50
CA ALA A 434 35.58 -28.49 -4.74
C ALA A 434 34.66 -28.62 -5.97
N ALA A 435 33.72 -29.57 -5.95
CA ALA A 435 32.73 -29.75 -7.00
C ALA A 435 31.78 -28.54 -7.12
N ILE A 436 31.29 -28.02 -5.99
CA ILE A 436 30.47 -26.80 -5.93
C ILE A 436 31.27 -25.60 -6.48
N GLY A 437 32.50 -25.40 -5.98
CA GLY A 437 33.35 -24.29 -6.40
C GLY A 437 33.65 -24.30 -7.90
N ALA A 438 33.94 -25.48 -8.47
CA ALA A 438 34.18 -25.63 -9.91
C ALA A 438 32.94 -25.27 -10.75
N ARG A 439 31.74 -25.61 -10.28
CA ARG A 439 30.49 -25.32 -10.98
C ARG A 439 30.08 -23.85 -10.89
N LEU A 440 30.32 -23.20 -9.74
CA LEU A 440 30.01 -21.77 -9.56
C LEU A 440 31.06 -20.83 -10.19
N ALA A 441 32.29 -21.31 -10.39
CA ALA A 441 33.42 -20.51 -10.90
C ALA A 441 33.18 -19.73 -12.22
N PRO A 442 32.37 -20.21 -13.19
CA PRO A 442 32.11 -19.47 -14.44
C PRO A 442 31.15 -18.27 -14.27
N HIS A 443 30.33 -18.25 -13.21
CA HIS A 443 29.24 -17.29 -13.06
C HIS A 443 29.73 -15.96 -12.47
N ARG A 444 29.36 -14.84 -13.09
CA ARG A 444 29.69 -13.46 -12.65
C ARG A 444 28.44 -12.61 -12.73
N TRP A 445 28.36 -11.52 -11.96
CA TRP A 445 27.21 -10.60 -12.05
C TRP A 445 27.32 -9.65 -13.26
N PRO A 446 26.25 -9.45 -14.05
CA PRO A 446 25.04 -10.29 -14.12
C PRO A 446 25.32 -11.63 -14.85
N PRO A 447 24.76 -12.77 -14.38
CA PRO A 447 25.07 -14.07 -14.95
C PRO A 447 24.21 -14.39 -16.19
N ASP A 448 24.61 -15.40 -16.94
CA ASP A 448 23.69 -16.11 -17.84
C ASP A 448 22.69 -16.88 -16.98
N MET A 449 21.44 -16.40 -16.96
CA MET A 449 20.41 -16.91 -16.07
C MET A 449 20.05 -18.37 -16.33
N LEU A 450 20.00 -18.80 -17.60
CA LEU A 450 19.67 -20.18 -17.94
C LEU A 450 20.80 -21.12 -17.54
N ALA A 451 22.05 -20.72 -17.77
CA ALA A 451 23.21 -21.52 -17.37
C ALA A 451 23.31 -21.62 -15.84
N LEU A 452 23.10 -20.51 -15.13
CA LEU A 452 23.12 -20.49 -13.66
C LEU A 452 22.01 -21.37 -13.07
N ASP A 453 20.77 -21.23 -13.53
CA ASP A 453 19.62 -21.96 -12.98
C ASP A 453 19.81 -23.49 -13.12
N ALA A 454 20.27 -23.94 -14.30
CA ALA A 454 20.59 -25.35 -14.54
C ALA A 454 21.72 -25.88 -13.64
N ASP A 455 22.76 -25.08 -13.41
CA ASP A 455 23.84 -25.44 -12.50
C ASP A 455 23.37 -25.50 -11.04
N LEU A 456 22.55 -24.56 -10.60
CA LEU A 456 21.98 -24.55 -9.25
C LEU A 456 21.04 -25.73 -9.01
N ASP A 457 20.24 -26.12 -9.98
CA ASP A 457 19.44 -27.35 -9.93
C ASP A 457 20.31 -28.60 -9.72
N ALA A 458 21.39 -28.71 -10.49
CA ALA A 458 22.33 -29.81 -10.36
C ALA A 458 23.04 -29.82 -8.98
N LEU A 459 23.40 -28.65 -8.43
CA LEU A 459 23.97 -28.57 -7.08
C LEU A 459 22.98 -28.99 -6.01
N ARG A 460 21.74 -28.49 -6.09
CA ARG A 460 20.69 -28.84 -5.12
C ARG A 460 20.40 -30.34 -5.16
N ALA A 461 20.35 -30.95 -6.36
CA ALA A 461 20.24 -32.39 -6.50
C ALA A 461 21.44 -33.13 -5.88
N GLN A 462 22.67 -32.69 -6.17
CA GLN A 462 23.89 -33.28 -5.63
C GLN A 462 23.93 -33.25 -4.09
N ILE A 463 23.49 -32.17 -3.45
CA ILE A 463 23.42 -32.06 -1.98
C ILE A 463 22.34 -32.95 -1.39
N ARG A 464 21.18 -33.04 -2.04
CA ARG A 464 20.01 -33.80 -1.55
C ARG A 464 20.18 -35.31 -1.70
N THR A 465 20.78 -35.78 -2.80
CA THR A 465 20.81 -37.21 -3.15
C THR A 465 22.20 -37.75 -3.45
N GLY A 466 23.16 -36.90 -3.84
CA GLY A 466 24.52 -37.30 -4.20
C GLY A 466 25.53 -37.27 -3.05
N ALA A 467 25.15 -36.68 -1.91
CA ALA A 467 25.95 -36.55 -0.69
C ALA A 467 25.25 -37.25 0.48
N THR A 468 26.01 -37.72 1.47
CA THR A 468 25.45 -38.47 2.61
C THR A 468 26.24 -38.19 3.87
N PHE A 469 25.55 -38.00 4.99
CA PHE A 469 26.23 -37.93 6.28
C PHE A 469 26.93 -39.26 6.58
N SER A 470 28.19 -39.19 7.01
CA SER A 470 28.89 -40.39 7.50
C SER A 470 28.19 -40.94 8.75
N PRO A 471 28.33 -42.25 9.07
CA PRO A 471 27.75 -42.82 10.29
C PRO A 471 28.14 -42.06 11.57
N ALA A 472 29.38 -41.55 11.64
CA ALA A 472 29.84 -40.74 12.77
C ALA A 472 29.14 -39.37 12.85
N GLN A 473 28.90 -38.72 11.70
CA GLN A 473 28.14 -37.46 11.66
C GLN A 473 26.67 -37.70 12.02
N ALA A 474 26.05 -38.76 11.48
CA ALA A 474 24.67 -39.11 11.81
C ALA A 474 24.49 -39.35 13.32
N GLN A 475 25.40 -40.12 13.94
CA GLN A 475 25.38 -40.35 15.38
C GLN A 475 25.59 -39.05 16.19
N ALA A 476 26.48 -38.18 15.74
CA ALA A 476 26.74 -36.91 16.42
C ALA A 476 25.55 -35.94 16.31
N ILE A 477 24.86 -35.92 15.16
CA ILE A 477 23.62 -35.16 14.96
C ILE A 477 22.52 -35.71 15.89
N ALA A 478 22.31 -37.03 15.92
CA ALA A 478 21.33 -37.65 16.81
C ALA A 478 21.63 -37.33 18.29
N ALA A 479 22.90 -37.36 18.69
CA ALA A 479 23.31 -36.96 20.04
C ALA A 479 23.04 -35.48 20.34
N ALA A 480 23.26 -34.59 19.36
CA ALA A 480 22.95 -33.16 19.50
C ALA A 480 21.43 -32.90 19.63
N LEU A 481 20.61 -33.77 19.07
CA LEU A 481 19.14 -33.66 19.11
C LEU A 481 18.50 -34.47 20.24
N ALA A 482 19.29 -35.17 21.07
CA ALA A 482 18.77 -36.09 22.10
C ALA A 482 17.95 -35.42 23.22
N GLY A 483 18.02 -34.09 23.35
CA GLY A 483 17.17 -33.31 24.26
C GLY A 483 15.73 -33.13 23.75
N PHE A 484 15.49 -33.37 22.46
CA PHE A 484 14.15 -33.32 21.88
C PHE A 484 13.44 -34.67 22.01
N ASP A 485 12.10 -34.62 22.10
CA ASP A 485 11.27 -35.81 21.97
C ASP A 485 11.37 -36.35 20.54
N PRO A 486 11.87 -37.59 20.33
CA PRO A 486 12.11 -38.13 19.00
C PRO A 486 10.82 -38.35 18.20
N SER A 487 9.67 -38.47 18.88
CA SER A 487 8.35 -38.68 18.27
C SER A 487 7.65 -37.38 17.84
N ARG A 488 8.26 -36.22 18.13
CA ARG A 488 7.72 -34.91 17.77
C ARG A 488 8.49 -34.32 16.60
N ARG A 489 7.76 -33.77 15.63
CA ARG A 489 8.32 -33.11 14.45
C ARG A 489 9.18 -31.89 14.86
N LEU A 490 10.40 -31.83 14.34
CA LEU A 490 11.36 -30.73 14.52
C LEU A 490 11.44 -29.86 13.27
N ARG A 491 11.57 -28.54 13.45
CA ARG A 491 11.77 -27.55 12.38
C ARG A 491 13.24 -27.17 12.31
N PHE A 492 13.86 -27.42 11.15
CA PHE A 492 15.23 -27.08 10.81
C PHE A 492 15.22 -25.78 10.01
N ARG A 493 15.56 -24.66 10.65
CA ARG A 493 15.59 -23.33 10.04
C ARG A 493 17.00 -22.98 9.57
N SER A 494 17.11 -22.51 8.34
CA SER A 494 18.33 -21.94 7.79
C SER A 494 18.83 -20.79 8.66
N SER A 495 20.13 -20.82 9.02
CA SER A 495 20.79 -19.78 9.82
C SER A 495 22.14 -19.47 9.18
N THR A 496 22.22 -18.47 8.30
CA THR A 496 23.50 -18.10 7.64
C THR A 496 24.15 -16.88 8.30
N ASN A 497 25.46 -16.70 8.12
CA ASN A 497 26.20 -15.54 8.60
C ASN A 497 26.03 -14.28 7.73
N VAL A 498 25.30 -14.40 6.61
CA VAL A 498 24.97 -13.26 5.73
C VAL A 498 23.51 -12.84 5.79
N GLU A 499 22.73 -13.32 6.77
CA GLU A 499 21.33 -12.90 6.96
C GLU A 499 21.13 -12.29 8.35
N ASP A 500 20.00 -11.61 8.53
CA ASP A 500 19.58 -10.97 9.79
C ASP A 500 20.67 -10.11 10.47
N GLY A 501 21.52 -9.47 9.66
CA GLY A 501 22.55 -8.53 10.10
C GLY A 501 22.14 -7.06 9.91
N ASP A 502 22.96 -6.14 10.40
CA ASP A 502 22.65 -4.71 10.44
C ASP A 502 22.39 -4.07 9.06
N THR A 503 22.98 -4.65 8.00
CA THR A 503 22.90 -4.10 6.63
C THR A 503 22.08 -4.96 5.68
N PHE A 504 21.67 -6.15 6.11
CA PHE A 504 20.98 -7.11 5.25
C PHE A 504 20.28 -8.21 6.03
N VAL A 505 19.04 -8.47 5.64
CA VAL A 505 18.12 -9.36 6.35
C VAL A 505 18.05 -10.75 5.71
N GLY A 506 18.14 -10.84 4.38
CA GLY A 506 18.04 -12.12 3.66
C GLY A 506 16.67 -12.81 3.76
N ALA A 507 15.61 -12.08 4.11
CA ALA A 507 14.25 -12.62 4.24
C ALA A 507 13.78 -13.31 2.95
N GLY A 508 13.23 -14.52 3.08
CA GLY A 508 12.72 -15.30 1.95
C GLY A 508 13.79 -15.93 1.03
N LEU A 509 15.09 -15.79 1.30
CA LEU A 509 16.13 -16.36 0.42
C LEU A 509 16.40 -17.85 0.64
N TYR A 510 16.09 -18.36 1.83
CA TYR A 510 16.39 -19.72 2.25
C TYR A 510 15.17 -20.40 2.85
N ASP A 511 15.14 -21.73 2.79
CA ASP A 511 14.02 -22.51 3.28
C ASP A 511 14.27 -23.05 4.69
N SER A 512 13.17 -23.49 5.29
CA SER A 512 13.19 -24.31 6.49
C SER A 512 12.40 -25.58 6.24
N PHE A 513 12.88 -26.70 6.76
CA PHE A 513 12.25 -28.01 6.57
C PHE A 513 11.87 -28.63 7.90
N THR A 514 10.82 -29.44 7.91
CA THR A 514 10.42 -30.22 9.08
C THR A 514 10.97 -31.64 8.94
N GLY A 515 11.46 -32.22 10.03
CA GLY A 515 11.91 -33.61 10.09
C GLY A 515 11.50 -34.32 11.38
N CYS A 516 11.55 -35.65 11.35
CA CYS A 516 11.27 -36.55 12.46
C CYS A 516 12.55 -37.23 12.90
N LEU A 517 12.90 -37.12 14.18
CA LEU A 517 14.11 -37.78 14.70
C LEU A 517 13.91 -39.29 14.85
N ALA A 518 12.69 -39.76 15.17
CA ALA A 518 12.40 -41.18 15.26
C ALA A 518 12.68 -41.95 13.95
N ASP A 519 12.40 -41.34 12.79
CA ASP A 519 12.68 -41.93 11.46
C ASP A 519 14.19 -42.10 11.19
N ASP A 520 15.09 -41.42 11.91
CA ASP A 520 16.54 -41.66 11.79
C ASP A 520 17.05 -42.64 12.87
N LEU A 521 16.19 -43.06 13.80
CA LEU A 521 16.53 -43.87 14.97
C LEU A 521 15.93 -45.28 14.94
N ASP A 522 14.98 -45.55 14.04
CA ASP A 522 14.43 -46.87 13.83
C ASP A 522 15.32 -47.72 12.89
N ASP A 523 14.93 -48.98 12.73
CA ASP A 523 15.76 -50.01 12.08
C ASP A 523 15.47 -50.14 10.57
N ASP A 524 14.69 -49.24 9.98
CA ASP A 524 14.37 -49.28 8.56
C ASP A 524 14.50 -47.92 7.85
N ALA A 525 13.92 -47.83 6.66
CA ALA A 525 14.00 -46.66 5.78
C ALA A 525 12.67 -46.50 5.01
N VAL A 526 11.60 -47.07 5.58
CA VAL A 526 10.30 -47.33 4.94
C VAL A 526 9.23 -46.59 5.73
N GLY A 527 8.57 -45.64 5.08
CA GLY A 527 7.52 -44.88 5.73
C GLY A 527 6.27 -45.72 6.08
N PRO A 528 5.28 -45.09 6.73
CA PRO A 528 5.13 -43.64 6.88
C PRO A 528 6.03 -43.04 7.97
N SER A 529 6.20 -41.72 7.96
CA SER A 529 6.95 -41.03 9.02
C SER A 529 6.36 -41.32 10.40
N ALA A 530 7.20 -41.66 11.39
CA ALA A 530 6.81 -41.96 12.76
C ALA A 530 6.19 -40.75 13.47
N CYS A 531 6.58 -39.53 13.08
CA CYS A 531 6.03 -38.29 13.63
C CYS A 531 4.81 -37.78 12.86
N ASP A 532 4.54 -38.29 11.66
CA ASP A 532 3.40 -37.90 10.83
C ASP A 532 2.94 -39.07 9.93
N PRO A 533 1.98 -39.89 10.38
CA PRO A 533 1.52 -41.05 9.62
C PRO A 533 0.84 -40.72 8.29
N THR A 534 0.57 -39.43 8.00
CA THR A 534 0.03 -39.00 6.71
C THR A 534 1.11 -38.83 5.63
N GLU A 535 2.38 -38.74 6.04
CA GLU A 535 3.53 -38.74 5.15
C GLU A 535 3.92 -40.18 4.82
N PRO A 536 3.75 -40.64 3.57
CA PRO A 536 3.95 -42.05 3.20
C PRO A 536 5.42 -42.48 3.25
N ASP A 537 6.34 -41.52 3.15
CA ASP A 537 7.78 -41.71 3.25
C ASP A 537 8.31 -41.17 4.58
N GLU A 538 9.38 -41.76 5.08
CA GLU A 538 10.15 -41.20 6.20
C GLU A 538 10.62 -39.77 5.92
N GLN A 539 10.61 -38.98 6.99
CA GLN A 539 10.94 -37.56 6.99
C GLN A 539 12.08 -37.29 7.98
N GLY A 540 13.14 -38.10 7.98
CA GLY A 540 14.28 -37.98 8.89
C GLY A 540 14.87 -36.56 9.08
N ALA A 541 15.41 -36.28 10.26
CA ALA A 541 16.19 -35.09 10.57
C ALA A 541 17.41 -34.92 9.63
N LEU A 542 18.11 -36.00 9.29
CA LEU A 542 19.24 -35.94 8.34
C LEU A 542 18.82 -35.39 6.98
N ARG A 543 17.68 -35.88 6.45
CA ARG A 543 17.08 -35.39 5.20
C ARG A 543 16.69 -33.92 5.31
N ALA A 544 16.11 -33.50 6.44
CA ALA A 544 15.73 -32.10 6.67
C ALA A 544 16.96 -31.17 6.69
N ILE A 545 18.07 -31.58 7.30
CA ILE A 545 19.34 -30.83 7.29
C ILE A 545 19.89 -30.72 5.86
N GLN A 546 19.95 -31.81 5.09
CA GLN A 546 20.42 -31.77 3.69
C GLN A 546 19.57 -30.85 2.81
N ARG A 547 18.24 -30.87 2.97
CA ARG A 547 17.34 -29.97 2.25
C ARG A 547 17.59 -28.51 2.64
N THR A 548 17.82 -28.25 3.93
CA THR A 548 18.21 -26.92 4.44
C THR A 548 19.53 -26.46 3.82
N TYR A 549 20.54 -27.33 3.75
CA TYR A 549 21.82 -27.07 3.07
C TYR A 549 21.66 -26.82 1.58
N ALA A 550 20.81 -27.58 0.89
CA ALA A 550 20.51 -27.35 -0.52
C ALA A 550 19.85 -25.98 -0.75
N SER A 551 19.05 -25.49 0.20
CA SER A 551 18.43 -24.16 0.09
C SER A 551 19.44 -23.03 0.03
N PHE A 552 20.66 -23.22 0.54
CA PHE A 552 21.77 -22.26 0.42
C PHE A 552 22.10 -21.91 -1.03
N TYR A 553 21.80 -22.82 -1.98
CA TYR A 553 22.03 -22.66 -3.43
C TYR A 553 20.73 -22.41 -4.21
N ARG A 554 19.72 -21.80 -3.57
CA ARG A 554 18.57 -21.24 -4.30
C ARG A 554 19.02 -20.08 -5.22
N ARG A 555 18.32 -19.93 -6.35
CA ARG A 555 18.60 -18.89 -7.36
C ARG A 555 18.71 -17.49 -6.74
N ASN A 556 17.67 -17.02 -6.07
CA ASN A 556 17.65 -15.68 -5.49
C ASN A 556 18.75 -15.48 -4.42
N ALA A 557 19.06 -16.50 -3.63
CA ALA A 557 20.16 -16.45 -2.66
C ALA A 557 21.53 -16.29 -3.35
N VAL A 558 21.80 -17.08 -4.39
CA VAL A 558 23.06 -17.01 -5.15
C VAL A 558 23.17 -15.71 -5.94
N LEU A 559 22.06 -15.24 -6.53
CA LEU A 559 22.04 -13.95 -7.23
C LEU A 559 22.37 -12.79 -6.29
N GLU A 560 21.82 -12.75 -5.08
CA GLU A 560 22.15 -11.70 -4.11
C GLU A 560 23.61 -11.77 -3.68
N ARG A 561 24.16 -12.97 -3.44
CA ARG A 561 25.58 -13.15 -3.13
C ARG A 561 26.49 -12.69 -4.28
N LEU A 562 26.17 -13.05 -5.53
CA LEU A 562 26.89 -12.60 -6.73
C LEU A 562 26.81 -11.07 -6.91
N ARG A 563 25.60 -10.51 -6.78
CA ARG A 563 25.33 -9.07 -6.97
C ARG A 563 26.08 -8.20 -5.96
N ARG A 564 26.24 -8.70 -4.73
CA ARG A 564 26.84 -7.97 -3.61
C ARG A 564 28.29 -8.36 -3.31
N GLY A 565 28.88 -9.22 -4.15
CA GLY A 565 30.29 -9.60 -4.07
C GLY A 565 30.65 -10.42 -2.84
N VAL A 566 29.76 -11.29 -2.37
CA VAL A 566 30.00 -12.20 -1.24
C VAL A 566 30.97 -13.30 -1.65
N ASP A 567 31.98 -13.55 -0.83
CA ASP A 567 32.88 -14.69 -1.01
C ASP A 567 32.23 -15.97 -0.47
N GLU A 568 31.92 -16.92 -1.35
CA GLU A 568 31.34 -18.23 -1.02
C GLU A 568 32.18 -19.03 0.01
N ALA A 569 33.49 -18.78 0.13
CA ALA A 569 34.34 -19.45 1.11
C ALA A 569 34.14 -18.94 2.55
N GLU A 570 33.67 -17.70 2.70
CA GLU A 570 33.49 -17.03 4.00
C GLU A 570 32.09 -17.22 4.58
N VAL A 571 31.21 -17.92 3.86
CA VAL A 571 29.80 -18.04 4.19
C VAL A 571 29.36 -19.50 4.27
N GLY A 572 28.28 -19.75 5.01
CA GLY A 572 27.77 -21.10 5.19
C GLY A 572 26.35 -21.14 5.74
N MET A 573 25.86 -22.35 5.94
CA MET A 573 24.53 -22.61 6.49
C MET A 573 24.64 -23.37 7.81
N ALA A 574 24.47 -22.67 8.92
CA ALA A 574 24.13 -23.28 10.20
C ALA A 574 22.61 -23.56 10.23
N VAL A 575 22.14 -24.29 11.24
CA VAL A 575 20.73 -24.69 11.32
C VAL A 575 20.21 -24.50 12.74
N LEU A 576 19.19 -23.65 12.89
CA LEU A 576 18.43 -23.51 14.13
C LEU A 576 17.34 -24.59 14.16
N VAL A 577 17.39 -25.47 15.15
CA VAL A 577 16.46 -26.58 15.33
C VAL A 577 15.52 -26.27 16.49
N THR A 578 14.21 -26.26 16.24
CA THR A 578 13.17 -26.13 17.28
C THR A 578 12.11 -27.21 17.09
N TYR A 579 11.16 -27.34 18.03
CA TYR A 579 9.91 -28.04 17.70
C TYR A 579 9.18 -27.33 16.55
N SER A 580 8.56 -28.12 15.69
CA SER A 580 7.57 -27.61 14.73
C SER A 580 6.23 -27.38 15.43
N TYR A 581 5.43 -26.50 14.86
CA TYR A 581 4.05 -26.26 15.28
C TYR A 581 3.15 -26.91 14.22
N PRO A 582 2.45 -28.00 14.55
CA PRO A 582 1.48 -28.58 13.62
C PRO A 582 0.33 -27.62 13.40
N ASP A 583 -0.16 -27.51 12.16
CA ASP A 583 -1.21 -26.56 11.77
C ASP A 583 -2.45 -26.64 12.67
N ALA A 584 -2.87 -27.84 13.08
CA ALA A 584 -4.00 -28.06 13.97
C ALA A 584 -3.83 -27.48 15.39
N THR A 585 -2.61 -27.12 15.78
CA THR A 585 -2.30 -26.51 17.09
C THR A 585 -2.12 -25.00 17.02
N GLU A 586 -2.20 -24.41 15.82
CA GLU A 586 -2.07 -22.97 15.61
C GLU A 586 -3.46 -22.32 15.66
N ALA A 587 -3.68 -21.43 16.61
CA ALA A 587 -4.87 -20.58 16.64
C ALA A 587 -4.70 -19.36 15.74
N ALA A 588 -3.49 -18.80 15.71
CA ALA A 588 -3.12 -17.71 14.81
C ALA A 588 -1.62 -17.68 14.57
N ASN A 589 -1.20 -17.12 13.44
CA ASN A 589 0.19 -16.82 13.12
C ASN A 589 0.32 -15.36 12.68
N GLY A 590 1.48 -14.76 12.90
CA GLY A 590 1.67 -13.33 12.64
C GLY A 590 3.12 -12.89 12.48
N VAL A 591 3.24 -11.69 11.88
CA VAL A 591 4.49 -10.92 11.80
C VAL A 591 4.25 -9.52 12.36
N ALA A 592 5.24 -8.95 13.04
CA ALA A 592 5.12 -7.61 13.62
C ALA A 592 6.37 -6.78 13.43
N THR A 593 6.20 -5.51 13.05
CA THR A 593 7.27 -4.52 13.11
C THR A 593 7.12 -3.68 14.37
N PHE A 594 8.14 -3.63 15.20
CA PHE A 594 8.24 -2.77 16.38
C PHE A 594 9.24 -1.66 16.09
N THR A 595 8.81 -0.40 16.10
CA THR A 595 9.69 0.76 15.93
C THR A 595 9.85 1.50 17.24
N ARG A 596 11.11 1.59 17.70
CA ARG A 596 11.50 2.41 18.84
C ARG A 596 11.90 3.80 18.36
N HIS A 597 11.37 4.84 19.01
CA HIS A 597 11.70 6.23 18.69
C HIS A 597 12.60 6.84 19.78
N GLY A 598 13.84 7.20 19.42
CA GLY A 598 14.86 7.64 20.38
C GLY A 598 14.75 9.07 20.92
N GLU A 599 13.69 9.84 20.60
CA GLU A 599 13.57 11.25 21.00
C GLU A 599 12.77 11.46 22.29
N VAL A 600 13.35 12.23 23.23
CA VAL A 600 12.74 12.52 24.53
C VAL A 600 11.74 13.67 24.41
N GLY A 601 10.45 13.38 24.63
CA GLY A 601 9.42 14.41 24.80
C GLY A 601 8.00 13.95 24.44
N PHE A 602 7.88 13.09 23.41
CA PHE A 602 6.62 12.51 22.92
C PHE A 602 6.85 11.16 22.20
N ALA A 603 7.83 10.34 22.62
CA ALA A 603 8.06 9.03 21.99
C ALA A 603 6.89 8.09 22.25
N TRP A 604 6.20 7.72 21.17
CA TRP A 604 5.27 6.60 21.14
C TRP A 604 5.97 5.50 20.35
N ASP A 605 6.32 4.39 21.00
CA ASP A 605 6.78 3.23 20.25
C ASP A 605 5.59 2.69 19.44
N THR A 606 5.84 2.32 18.19
CA THR A 606 4.78 1.92 17.26
C THR A 606 4.95 0.44 16.93
N VAL A 607 3.87 -0.32 17.06
CA VAL A 607 3.83 -1.74 16.66
C VAL A 607 2.80 -1.92 15.58
N VAL A 608 3.19 -2.50 14.44
CA VAL A 608 2.24 -2.93 13.40
C VAL A 608 2.25 -4.45 13.39
N MET A 609 1.12 -5.05 13.73
CA MET A 609 0.91 -6.49 13.80
C MET A 609 0.04 -6.94 12.63
N VAL A 610 0.53 -7.91 11.86
CA VAL A 610 -0.19 -8.53 10.75
C VAL A 610 -0.44 -9.99 11.13
N THR A 611 -1.70 -10.36 11.31
CA THR A 611 -2.10 -11.65 11.90
C THR A 611 -3.11 -12.38 11.01
N GLN A 612 -2.98 -13.70 10.91
CA GLN A 612 -3.94 -14.55 10.22
C GLN A 612 -4.41 -15.72 11.09
N VAL A 613 -5.65 -16.16 10.85
CA VAL A 613 -6.28 -17.29 11.54
C VAL A 613 -5.56 -18.59 11.20
N GLY A 614 -5.35 -19.43 12.21
CA GLY A 614 -4.74 -20.75 12.03
C GLY A 614 -3.30 -20.69 11.53
N ALA A 615 -2.95 -21.65 10.67
CA ALA A 615 -1.63 -21.76 10.03
C ALA A 615 -1.55 -21.05 8.66
N THR A 616 -2.62 -20.40 8.20
CA THR A 616 -2.63 -19.71 6.90
C THR A 616 -1.58 -18.61 6.87
N SER A 617 -0.70 -18.64 5.87
CA SER A 617 0.42 -17.72 5.74
C SER A 617 -0.03 -16.25 5.71
N VAL A 618 0.50 -15.44 6.62
CA VAL A 618 0.35 -13.98 6.60
C VAL A 618 1.18 -13.33 5.48
N ALA A 619 2.41 -13.80 5.32
CA ALA A 619 3.36 -13.17 4.40
C ALA A 619 2.95 -13.37 2.94
N ASN A 620 2.40 -14.55 2.61
CA ASN A 620 2.01 -14.95 1.26
C ASN A 620 0.88 -16.00 1.31
N PRO A 621 -0.39 -15.58 1.42
CA PRO A 621 -1.53 -16.49 1.44
C PRO A 621 -1.77 -17.12 0.06
N ALA A 622 -1.85 -18.45 0.00
CA ALA A 622 -1.99 -19.20 -1.26
C ALA A 622 -3.40 -19.11 -1.88
N ASP A 623 -4.39 -18.77 -1.08
CA ASP A 623 -5.81 -18.70 -1.41
C ASP A 623 -6.30 -17.28 -1.72
N GLY A 624 -5.39 -16.29 -1.71
CA GLY A 624 -5.70 -14.88 -1.88
C GLY A 624 -6.38 -14.23 -0.66
N SER A 625 -6.40 -14.90 0.49
CA SER A 625 -6.90 -14.31 1.73
C SER A 625 -6.09 -13.09 2.15
N THR A 626 -6.71 -12.11 2.82
CA THR A 626 -6.01 -10.96 3.39
C THR A 626 -5.91 -11.11 4.92
N PRO A 627 -4.76 -10.79 5.54
CA PRO A 627 -4.60 -10.86 6.98
C PRO A 627 -5.22 -9.64 7.70
N GLU A 628 -5.45 -9.78 9.00
CA GLU A 628 -5.80 -8.66 9.87
C GLU A 628 -4.54 -7.81 10.14
N VAL A 629 -4.68 -6.48 10.07
CA VAL A 629 -3.61 -5.51 10.37
C VAL A 629 -4.06 -4.65 11.54
N VAL A 630 -3.29 -4.66 12.63
CA VAL A 630 -3.53 -3.85 13.83
C VAL A 630 -2.30 -2.99 14.11
N GLU A 631 -2.53 -1.70 14.34
CA GLU A 631 -1.50 -0.76 14.76
C GLU A 631 -1.68 -0.41 16.24
N LEU A 632 -0.61 -0.53 17.01
CA LEU A 632 -0.54 -0.23 18.43
C LEU A 632 0.37 0.97 18.66
N GLY A 633 -0.11 1.93 19.44
CA GLY A 633 0.69 3.02 19.98
C GLY A 633 1.03 2.75 21.44
N LEU A 634 2.32 2.67 21.77
CA LEU A 634 2.81 2.40 23.11
C LEU A 634 3.42 3.68 23.70
N GLY A 635 2.62 4.43 24.46
CA GLY A 635 3.07 5.58 25.22
C GLY A 635 3.36 5.23 26.68
N THR A 636 4.07 6.12 27.38
CA THR A 636 4.45 5.93 28.80
C THR A 636 3.26 5.88 29.77
N SER A 637 2.12 6.47 29.41
CA SER A 637 0.92 6.55 30.25
C SER A 637 -0.37 6.11 29.56
N SER A 638 -0.31 5.76 28.28
CA SER A 638 -1.46 5.34 27.48
C SER A 638 -1.04 4.38 26.37
N GLN A 639 -1.88 3.39 26.10
CA GLN A 639 -1.75 2.51 24.94
C GLN A 639 -3.00 2.64 24.07
N THR A 640 -2.82 2.58 22.75
CA THR A 640 -3.92 2.62 21.79
C THR A 640 -3.81 1.44 20.84
N ALA A 641 -4.95 0.87 20.45
CA ALA A 641 -5.03 -0.17 19.42
C ALA A 641 -6.00 0.28 18.34
N THR A 642 -5.58 0.19 17.08
CA THR A 642 -6.40 0.56 15.93
C THR A 642 -6.39 -0.57 14.92
N LEU A 643 -7.58 -1.09 14.60
CA LEU A 643 -7.76 -2.01 13.47
C LEU A 643 -7.55 -1.20 12.19
N ARG A 644 -6.61 -1.64 11.34
CA ARG A 644 -6.30 -1.01 10.05
C ARG A 644 -6.92 -1.78 8.90
N ALA A 645 -7.02 -3.11 9.03
CA ALA A 645 -7.70 -3.99 8.10
C ALA A 645 -8.14 -5.27 8.83
N GLY A 646 -9.32 -5.81 8.52
CA GLY A 646 -9.78 -7.10 9.03
C GLY A 646 -9.30 -8.27 8.16
N SER A 647 -9.28 -9.48 8.72
CA SER A 647 -8.98 -10.71 7.97
C SER A 647 -10.15 -11.10 7.07
N SER A 648 -9.86 -11.51 5.83
CA SER A 648 -10.88 -12.05 4.92
C SER A 648 -11.33 -13.48 5.26
N LEU A 649 -10.66 -14.13 6.22
CA LEU A 649 -11.03 -15.45 6.74
C LEU A 649 -12.02 -15.37 7.91
N LEU A 650 -12.31 -14.16 8.38
CA LEU A 650 -13.21 -13.93 9.50
C LEU A 650 -14.50 -13.24 9.08
N PRO A 651 -15.63 -13.54 9.73
CA PRO A 651 -16.84 -12.76 9.57
C PRO A 651 -16.60 -11.30 9.96
N LEU A 652 -17.25 -10.37 9.24
CA LEU A 652 -17.23 -8.95 9.57
C LEU A 652 -17.53 -8.71 11.06
N GLY A 653 -16.68 -7.93 11.72
CA GLY A 653 -16.76 -7.59 13.15
C GLY A 653 -16.04 -8.54 14.11
N ALA A 654 -15.49 -9.65 13.61
CA ALA A 654 -14.58 -10.52 14.38
C ALA A 654 -13.12 -10.07 14.23
N ASN A 655 -12.28 -10.54 15.16
CA ASN A 655 -10.83 -10.31 15.17
C ASN A 655 -10.09 -11.63 15.26
N VAL A 656 -8.85 -11.67 14.76
CA VAL A 656 -8.00 -12.87 14.75
C VAL A 656 -7.55 -13.22 16.16
N LEU A 657 -7.14 -12.22 16.94
CA LEU A 657 -6.79 -12.36 18.34
C LEU A 657 -7.89 -11.77 19.23
N THR A 658 -7.87 -12.10 20.53
CA THR A 658 -8.78 -11.45 21.50
C THR A 658 -8.52 -9.95 21.50
N TRP A 659 -9.53 -9.17 21.14
CA TRP A 659 -9.39 -7.72 20.93
C TRP A 659 -8.76 -7.03 22.13
N ASP A 660 -7.78 -6.18 21.81
CA ASP A 660 -6.79 -5.50 22.65
C ASP A 660 -5.90 -6.37 23.55
N GLN A 661 -6.45 -7.34 24.28
CA GLN A 661 -5.71 -8.08 25.30
C GLN A 661 -4.52 -8.86 24.73
N ASP A 662 -4.75 -9.71 23.72
CA ASP A 662 -3.69 -10.57 23.16
C ASP A 662 -2.69 -9.75 22.34
N TYR A 663 -3.17 -8.71 21.67
CA TYR A 663 -2.35 -7.74 20.95
C TYR A 663 -1.34 -7.05 21.87
N PHE A 664 -1.80 -6.51 23.00
CA PHE A 664 -0.90 -5.87 23.97
C PHE A 664 -0.02 -6.88 24.71
N ALA A 665 -0.46 -8.14 24.87
CA ALA A 665 0.38 -9.19 25.44
C ALA A 665 1.59 -9.52 24.55
N PHE A 666 1.41 -9.61 23.23
CA PHE A 666 2.53 -9.72 22.29
C PHE A 666 3.40 -8.46 22.27
N ALA A 667 2.79 -7.27 22.24
CA ALA A 667 3.51 -6.01 22.27
C ALA A 667 4.45 -5.89 23.47
N ALA A 668 4.02 -6.36 24.65
CA ALA A 668 4.84 -6.40 25.85
C ALA A 668 6.03 -7.37 25.76
N LEU A 669 5.91 -8.47 24.99
CA LEU A 669 7.04 -9.36 24.70
C LEU A 669 8.02 -8.69 23.74
N PHE A 670 7.52 -8.01 22.71
CA PHE A 670 8.35 -7.29 21.74
C PHE A 670 9.12 -6.13 22.39
N ASP A 671 8.47 -5.38 23.29
CA ASP A 671 9.08 -4.28 24.03
C ASP A 671 10.25 -4.74 24.91
N GLN A 672 10.10 -5.87 25.61
CA GLN A 672 11.20 -6.48 26.38
C GLN A 672 12.38 -6.86 25.49
N VAL A 673 12.13 -7.42 24.31
CA VAL A 673 13.19 -7.76 23.35
C VAL A 673 13.83 -6.50 22.79
N ALA A 674 13.05 -5.44 22.51
CA ALA A 674 13.56 -4.15 22.05
C ALA A 674 14.45 -3.48 23.10
N ASP A 675 14.09 -3.54 24.39
CA ASP A 675 14.92 -3.08 25.51
C ASP A 675 16.28 -3.77 25.55
N ALA A 676 16.29 -5.09 25.36
CA ALA A 676 17.52 -5.87 25.31
C ALA A 676 18.32 -5.66 24.00
N TRP A 677 17.65 -5.24 22.92
CA TRP A 677 18.28 -5.01 21.63
C TRP A 677 19.22 -3.80 21.64
N GLY A 678 18.76 -2.68 22.21
CA GLY A 678 19.57 -1.47 22.35
C GLY A 678 18.79 -0.18 22.60
N VAL A 679 19.51 0.93 22.48
CA VAL A 679 18.98 2.30 22.64
C VAL A 679 19.02 3.05 21.32
N GLY A 680 18.19 4.09 21.18
CA GLY A 680 18.09 4.91 19.98
C GLY A 680 16.91 4.50 19.09
N THR A 681 16.85 5.06 17.87
CA THR A 681 15.80 4.75 16.91
C THR A 681 16.17 3.52 16.09
N PHE A 682 15.33 2.49 16.14
CA PHE A 682 15.50 1.27 15.35
C PHE A 682 14.14 0.56 15.15
N THR A 683 14.08 -0.31 14.16
CA THR A 683 12.92 -1.17 13.91
C THR A 683 13.31 -2.64 13.99
N LEU A 684 12.53 -3.43 14.71
CA LEU A 684 12.64 -4.89 14.78
C LEU A 684 11.47 -5.54 14.06
N ASP A 685 11.75 -6.61 13.33
CA ASP A 685 10.75 -7.51 12.76
C ASP A 685 10.68 -8.79 13.59
N PHE A 686 9.46 -9.21 13.92
CA PHE A 686 9.15 -10.37 14.75
C PHE A 686 8.26 -11.34 13.99
N GLU A 687 8.52 -12.65 14.13
CA GLU A 687 7.54 -13.68 13.81
C GLU A 687 6.94 -14.25 15.09
N TYR A 688 5.62 -14.38 15.16
CA TYR A 688 4.92 -14.89 16.34
C TYR A 688 3.77 -15.85 15.98
N LYS A 689 3.31 -16.60 16.98
CA LYS A 689 2.13 -17.49 16.89
C LYS A 689 1.38 -17.53 18.21
N LEU A 690 0.06 -17.69 18.12
CA LEU A 690 -0.80 -18.08 19.23
C LEU A 690 -1.17 -19.55 19.06
N LEU A 691 -0.88 -20.38 20.06
CA LEU A 691 -1.29 -21.79 20.05
C LEU A 691 -2.74 -21.95 20.54
N THR A 692 -3.41 -23.03 20.14
CA THR A 692 -4.76 -23.38 20.62
C THR A 692 -4.83 -23.61 22.14
N SER A 693 -3.67 -23.81 22.79
CA SER A 693 -3.53 -23.85 24.24
C SER A 693 -3.59 -22.46 24.92
N GLY A 694 -3.55 -21.36 24.14
CA GLY A 694 -3.44 -19.99 24.63
C GLY A 694 -2.00 -19.50 24.83
N GLN A 695 -0.99 -20.29 24.46
CA GLN A 695 0.41 -19.90 24.60
C GLN A 695 0.85 -18.92 23.50
N LEU A 696 1.47 -17.81 23.91
CA LEU A 696 2.12 -16.84 23.02
C LEU A 696 3.53 -17.30 22.70
N ILE A 697 3.86 -17.39 21.41
CA ILE A 697 5.17 -17.83 20.93
C ILE A 697 5.80 -16.75 20.08
N VAL A 698 7.06 -16.41 20.35
CA VAL A 698 7.91 -15.60 19.45
C VAL A 698 8.95 -16.53 18.83
N LYS A 699 8.93 -16.62 17.50
CA LYS A 699 9.72 -17.58 16.72
C LYS A 699 11.03 -17.00 16.20
N GLN A 700 11.06 -15.69 15.99
CA GLN A 700 12.18 -15.02 15.37
C GLN A 700 12.13 -13.52 15.69
N VAL A 701 13.31 -12.90 15.78
CA VAL A 701 13.50 -11.45 15.79
C VAL A 701 14.69 -11.10 14.89
N ARG A 702 14.62 -9.95 14.23
CA ARG A 702 15.71 -9.39 13.42
C ARG A 702 15.60 -7.86 13.36
N ALA A 703 16.70 -7.17 13.12
CA ALA A 703 16.66 -5.74 12.81
C ALA A 703 16.25 -5.50 11.35
N VAL A 704 15.46 -4.45 11.13
CA VAL A 704 15.19 -3.91 9.79
C VAL A 704 16.20 -2.78 9.55
N PRO A 705 17.09 -2.90 8.54
CA PRO A 705 18.05 -1.86 8.22
C PRO A 705 17.35 -0.53 7.95
N PRO A 706 17.75 0.58 8.59
CA PRO A 706 17.16 1.88 8.32
C PRO A 706 17.53 2.34 6.91
N PRO A 707 16.67 3.14 6.24
CA PRO A 707 17.03 3.75 4.98
C PRO A 707 18.21 4.72 5.15
N ASP A 708 19.06 4.84 4.13
CA ASP A 708 20.15 5.82 4.11
C ASP A 708 19.61 7.23 3.90
N THR A 709 19.44 7.97 5.00
CA THR A 709 18.91 9.34 5.01
C THR A 709 20.00 10.41 4.83
N THR A 710 21.22 10.03 4.44
CA THR A 710 22.31 10.98 4.23
C THR A 710 21.97 11.96 3.11
N VAL A 711 21.88 13.25 3.44
CA VAL A 711 21.55 14.35 2.50
C VAL A 711 22.81 14.85 1.79
N ASP A 712 23.25 14.13 0.75
CA ASP A 712 24.45 14.48 -0.01
C ASP A 712 24.30 14.35 -1.54
N VAL A 713 23.13 13.95 -2.04
CA VAL A 713 22.90 13.75 -3.47
C VAL A 713 22.51 15.06 -4.14
N THR A 714 23.20 15.42 -5.22
CA THR A 714 22.80 16.54 -6.09
C THR A 714 21.61 16.11 -6.94
N PRO A 715 20.46 16.80 -6.93
CA PRO A 715 19.32 16.39 -7.73
C PRO A 715 19.56 16.57 -9.24
N TYR A 716 18.81 15.80 -10.03
CA TYR A 716 18.73 15.92 -11.47
C TYR A 716 17.38 16.50 -11.87
N LEU A 717 17.37 17.60 -12.62
CA LEU A 717 16.17 18.11 -13.25
C LEU A 717 15.95 17.37 -14.56
N ALA A 718 14.93 16.52 -14.61
CA ALA A 718 14.45 15.91 -15.84
C ALA A 718 13.55 16.90 -16.60
N HIS A 719 13.69 16.87 -17.93
CA HIS A 719 12.79 17.54 -18.84
C HIS A 719 11.37 17.01 -18.66
N ALA A 720 10.44 17.92 -18.38
CA ALA A 720 9.01 17.64 -18.37
C ALA A 720 8.23 18.92 -18.71
N PRO A 721 7.38 18.90 -19.75
CA PRO A 721 6.49 20.03 -20.03
C PRO A 721 5.65 20.37 -18.80
N THR A 722 5.76 21.61 -18.34
CA THR A 722 5.13 22.07 -17.11
C THR A 722 4.18 23.21 -17.44
N ARG A 723 2.87 22.93 -17.41
CA ARG A 723 1.83 23.94 -17.52
C ARG A 723 1.54 24.55 -16.14
N LEU A 724 1.47 25.86 -16.06
CA LEU A 724 1.19 26.61 -14.84
C LEU A 724 0.21 27.75 -15.07
N CYS A 725 -0.47 28.14 -14.00
CA CYS A 725 -1.22 29.38 -13.93
C CYS A 725 -1.19 29.95 -12.50
N VAL A 726 -1.71 31.16 -12.34
CA VAL A 726 -1.79 31.80 -11.02
C VAL A 726 -2.68 31.00 -10.08
N TYR A 727 -2.12 30.65 -8.92
CA TYR A 727 -2.82 30.00 -7.83
C TYR A 727 -3.85 30.94 -7.19
N GLN A 728 -5.07 30.46 -6.98
CA GLN A 728 -6.18 31.21 -6.39
C GLN A 728 -6.47 30.69 -4.98
N GLY A 729 -5.78 31.27 -3.99
CA GLY A 729 -5.82 30.83 -2.58
C GLY A 729 -5.35 31.93 -1.61
N GLU A 730 -5.14 31.58 -0.35
CA GLU A 730 -4.86 32.56 0.72
C GLU A 730 -3.48 33.24 0.62
N SER A 731 -2.55 32.67 -0.14
CA SER A 731 -1.13 33.09 -0.20
C SER A 731 -0.87 34.45 -0.85
N SER A 732 -1.88 35.07 -1.46
CA SER A 732 -1.83 36.41 -2.08
C SER A 732 -3.18 37.10 -1.92
N ASP A 733 -3.24 38.42 -2.10
CA ASP A 733 -4.53 39.13 -2.17
C ASP A 733 -5.18 38.99 -3.56
N VAL A 734 -6.50 39.21 -3.62
CA VAL A 734 -7.29 39.01 -4.84
C VAL A 734 -6.87 39.93 -6.00
N PHE A 735 -6.34 41.13 -5.71
CA PHE A 735 -5.86 42.05 -6.74
C PHE A 735 -4.56 41.55 -7.37
N ALA A 736 -3.60 41.06 -6.58
CA ALA A 736 -2.39 40.43 -7.09
C ALA A 736 -2.74 39.23 -7.97
N ILE A 737 -3.64 38.36 -7.48
CA ILE A 737 -4.13 37.18 -8.21
C ILE A 737 -4.73 37.61 -9.56
N HIS A 738 -5.53 38.68 -9.58
CA HIS A 738 -6.20 39.15 -10.78
C HIS A 738 -5.25 39.83 -11.77
N HIS A 739 -4.43 40.80 -11.32
CA HIS A 739 -3.50 41.52 -12.19
C HIS A 739 -2.46 40.60 -12.81
N ALA A 740 -1.93 39.65 -12.03
CA ALA A 740 -0.88 38.75 -12.48
C ALA A 740 -1.41 37.53 -13.26
N LYS A 741 -2.72 37.47 -13.54
CA LYS A 741 -3.33 36.36 -14.28
C LYS A 741 -2.53 36.02 -15.52
N SER A 742 -2.14 34.76 -15.58
CA SER A 742 -1.22 34.27 -16.58
C SER A 742 -1.29 32.76 -16.73
N ARG A 743 -0.85 32.28 -17.88
CA ARG A 743 -0.58 30.87 -18.19
C ARG A 743 0.83 30.75 -18.71
N TRP A 744 1.51 29.69 -18.28
CA TRP A 744 2.88 29.41 -18.63
C TRP A 744 2.99 27.96 -19.04
N GLU A 745 3.50 27.71 -20.24
CA GLU A 745 4.02 26.40 -20.65
C GLU A 745 5.53 26.50 -20.55
N LEU A 746 6.12 25.81 -19.57
CA LEU A 746 7.56 25.85 -19.31
C LEU A 746 8.21 24.57 -19.80
N ASP A 747 9.31 24.74 -20.54
CA ASP A 747 10.15 23.67 -21.06
C ASP A 747 11.49 23.68 -20.30
N SER A 748 11.75 22.68 -19.45
CA SER A 748 12.94 22.60 -18.62
C SER A 748 14.12 21.93 -19.33
N LYS A 749 15.35 22.30 -18.96
CA LYS A 749 16.55 21.57 -19.40
C LYS A 749 16.69 20.25 -18.62
N ASN A 750 17.29 19.26 -19.28
CA ASN A 750 17.88 18.10 -18.63
C ASN A 750 19.23 18.51 -18.02
N THR A 751 19.35 18.55 -16.69
CA THR A 751 20.61 18.94 -16.02
C THR A 751 20.68 18.50 -14.57
N TRP A 752 21.89 18.17 -14.10
CA TRP A 752 22.19 18.15 -12.68
C TRP A 752 22.11 19.56 -12.10
N LEU A 753 21.44 19.72 -10.95
CA LEU A 753 21.31 21.00 -10.23
C LEU A 753 22.61 21.34 -9.48
N THR A 754 23.73 21.35 -10.21
CA THR A 754 25.03 21.82 -9.70
C THR A 754 25.02 23.35 -9.59
N PRO A 755 25.88 23.95 -8.74
CA PRO A 755 26.01 25.41 -8.69
C PRO A 755 26.30 26.07 -10.04
N ALA A 756 27.01 25.38 -10.95
CA ALA A 756 27.29 25.88 -12.29
C ALA A 756 26.05 25.89 -13.20
N ALA A 757 25.20 24.86 -13.11
CA ALA A 757 23.94 24.80 -13.84
C ALA A 757 22.94 25.82 -13.29
N GLN A 758 22.87 25.96 -11.97
CA GLN A 758 22.01 26.92 -11.27
C GLN A 758 22.38 28.38 -11.58
N ALA A 759 23.60 28.67 -12.02
CA ALA A 759 24.01 30.02 -12.43
C ALA A 759 23.42 30.44 -13.80
N GLN A 760 22.61 29.59 -14.42
CA GLN A 760 21.92 29.82 -15.69
C GLN A 760 20.44 29.46 -15.54
N SER A 761 19.60 30.02 -16.41
CA SER A 761 18.19 29.62 -16.47
C SER A 761 18.05 28.12 -16.70
N LEU A 762 17.19 27.48 -15.91
CA LEU A 762 16.82 26.08 -16.05
C LEU A 762 15.84 25.85 -17.21
N LEU A 763 15.32 26.92 -17.82
CA LEU A 763 14.38 26.84 -18.92
C LEU A 763 15.12 26.73 -20.26
N ALA A 764 14.70 25.77 -21.08
CA ALA A 764 15.05 25.68 -22.49
C ALA A 764 14.13 26.58 -23.34
N GLY A 765 12.87 26.71 -22.94
CA GLY A 765 11.85 27.52 -23.60
C GLY A 765 10.67 27.81 -22.69
N LEU A 766 9.88 28.80 -23.07
CA LEU A 766 8.60 29.08 -22.44
C LEU A 766 7.60 29.67 -23.44
N ASP A 767 6.32 29.40 -23.24
CA ASP A 767 5.18 30.09 -23.85
C ASP A 767 4.33 30.70 -22.74
N ALA A 768 4.21 32.02 -22.74
CA ALA A 768 3.50 32.76 -21.71
C ALA A 768 2.33 33.54 -22.32
N THR A 769 1.14 33.34 -21.76
CA THR A 769 -0.01 34.21 -21.98
C THR A 769 -0.29 34.99 -20.71
N VAL A 770 -0.33 36.33 -20.78
CA VAL A 770 -0.54 37.21 -19.61
C VAL A 770 -1.68 38.19 -19.87
N HIS A 771 -2.35 38.62 -18.81
CA HIS A 771 -3.28 39.76 -18.87
C HIS A 771 -2.50 41.07 -19.06
N ASP A 772 -2.94 41.92 -19.98
CA ASP A 772 -2.29 43.20 -20.23
C ASP A 772 -2.73 44.31 -19.25
N GLY A 773 -3.72 44.02 -18.39
CA GLY A 773 -4.31 45.01 -17.49
C GLY A 773 -5.06 46.13 -18.23
N ALA A 774 -5.46 45.91 -19.48
CA ALA A 774 -6.30 46.76 -20.32
C ALA A 774 -7.49 45.99 -20.94
N GLY A 775 -7.74 44.76 -20.49
CA GLY A 775 -8.85 43.93 -20.94
C GLY A 775 -8.52 42.99 -22.11
N ALA A 776 -7.24 42.78 -22.41
CA ALA A 776 -6.80 41.81 -23.42
C ALA A 776 -5.73 40.85 -22.87
N ARG A 777 -5.36 39.88 -23.71
CA ARG A 777 -4.35 38.85 -23.41
C ARG A 777 -3.19 39.01 -24.39
N VAL A 778 -1.95 38.94 -23.90
CA VAL A 778 -0.73 38.98 -24.72
C VAL A 778 -0.03 37.64 -24.59
N GLN A 779 0.35 37.04 -25.73
CA GLN A 779 1.08 35.78 -25.77
C GLN A 779 2.44 35.95 -26.45
N GLN A 780 3.46 35.31 -25.90
CA GLN A 780 4.77 35.21 -26.53
C GLN A 780 5.45 33.88 -26.14
N ALA A 781 6.04 33.22 -27.13
CA ALA A 781 6.81 31.99 -26.94
C ALA A 781 8.25 32.14 -27.45
N GLY A 782 9.20 31.47 -26.80
CA GLY A 782 10.61 31.46 -27.21
C GLY A 782 11.55 30.93 -26.12
N ALA A 783 12.85 30.94 -26.42
CA ALA A 783 13.88 30.74 -25.40
C ALA A 783 13.93 31.94 -24.45
N PRO A 784 14.26 31.77 -23.16
CA PRO A 784 14.23 32.86 -22.18
C PRO A 784 15.04 34.10 -22.60
N ASP A 785 16.23 33.89 -23.17
CA ASP A 785 17.15 34.94 -23.63
C ASP A 785 16.65 35.73 -24.85
N SER A 786 15.61 35.25 -25.54
CA SER A 786 14.95 35.98 -26.62
C SER A 786 13.95 37.04 -26.13
N PHE A 787 13.57 37.00 -24.84
CA PHE A 787 12.63 37.96 -24.26
C PHE A 787 13.34 39.26 -23.89
N ALA A 788 12.63 40.39 -24.06
CA ALA A 788 13.18 41.70 -23.74
C ALA A 788 13.45 41.83 -22.24
N GLY A 789 14.64 42.34 -21.89
CA GLY A 789 15.04 42.54 -20.50
C GLY A 789 15.32 41.24 -19.74
N PHE A 790 15.59 40.14 -20.45
CA PHE A 790 15.94 38.86 -19.83
C PHE A 790 17.17 38.98 -18.93
N THR A 791 17.03 38.59 -17.66
CA THR A 791 18.15 38.40 -16.72
C THR A 791 17.89 37.20 -15.83
N HIS A 792 18.95 36.45 -15.53
CA HIS A 792 18.91 35.34 -14.59
C HIS A 792 19.62 35.71 -13.28
N GLY A 793 19.11 35.26 -12.15
CA GLY A 793 19.69 35.51 -10.83
C GLY A 793 19.51 34.34 -9.88
N VAL A 794 20.46 34.22 -8.93
CA VAL A 794 20.48 33.19 -7.89
C VAL A 794 20.55 33.88 -6.53
N ALA A 795 19.61 33.55 -5.64
CA ALA A 795 19.57 34.05 -4.28
C ALA A 795 19.31 32.90 -3.30
N GLY A 796 20.39 32.32 -2.76
CA GLY A 796 20.29 31.12 -1.93
C GLY A 796 19.77 29.95 -2.76
N GLU A 797 18.63 29.39 -2.37
CA GLU A 797 17.93 28.29 -3.05
C GLU A 797 16.87 28.77 -4.06
N VAL A 798 16.77 30.08 -4.28
CA VAL A 798 15.81 30.67 -5.21
C VAL A 798 16.50 31.04 -6.52
N LEU A 799 16.04 30.45 -7.62
CA LEU A 799 16.42 30.84 -8.97
C LEU A 799 15.39 31.79 -9.56
N THR A 800 15.85 32.83 -10.24
CA THR A 800 14.97 33.87 -10.79
C THR A 800 15.27 34.12 -12.26
N ASP A 801 14.23 34.06 -13.10
CA ASP A 801 14.25 34.49 -14.49
C ASP A 801 13.35 35.72 -14.64
N THR A 802 13.96 36.86 -14.96
CA THR A 802 13.27 38.14 -15.14
C THR A 802 13.13 38.44 -16.61
N LEU A 803 11.95 38.82 -17.10
CA LEU A 803 11.67 39.06 -18.52
C LEU A 803 10.46 39.97 -18.76
N ARG A 804 10.21 40.37 -20.01
CA ARG A 804 8.98 41.07 -20.44
C ARG A 804 8.25 40.26 -21.51
N ILE A 805 6.92 40.17 -21.40
CA ILE A 805 6.06 39.41 -22.32
C ILE A 805 5.38 40.36 -23.31
N GLY A 806 5.80 40.32 -24.57
CA GLY A 806 5.23 41.09 -25.67
C GLY A 806 5.06 42.57 -25.31
N THR A 807 3.84 43.07 -25.45
CA THR A 807 3.45 44.44 -25.10
C THR A 807 2.87 44.58 -23.68
N ALA A 808 2.90 43.53 -22.87
CA ALA A 808 2.34 43.58 -21.52
C ALA A 808 3.09 44.62 -20.66
N PRO A 809 2.38 45.44 -19.88
CA PRO A 809 2.96 46.59 -19.18
C PRO A 809 3.61 46.19 -17.84
N GLY A 810 4.68 45.41 -17.87
CA GLY A 810 5.42 45.09 -16.65
C GLY A 810 6.64 44.22 -16.92
N ARG A 811 7.41 44.03 -15.86
CA ARG A 811 8.54 43.09 -15.80
C ARG A 811 8.14 41.91 -14.92
N PHE A 812 8.18 40.72 -15.49
CA PHE A 812 7.78 39.47 -14.86
C PHE A 812 9.03 38.75 -14.33
N VAL A 813 8.92 38.20 -13.11
CA VAL A 813 9.99 37.48 -12.42
C VAL A 813 9.45 36.10 -12.08
N LEU A 814 9.87 35.08 -12.83
CA LEU A 814 9.60 33.68 -12.49
C LEU A 814 10.64 33.24 -11.47
N SER A 815 10.17 32.78 -10.31
CA SER A 815 11.01 32.27 -9.23
C SER A 815 10.75 30.79 -9.01
N ALA A 816 11.82 30.01 -8.88
CA ALA A 816 11.78 28.59 -8.53
C ALA A 816 12.61 28.32 -7.28
N ASP A 817 11.99 27.77 -6.25
CA ASP A 817 12.70 27.30 -5.06
C ASP A 817 13.20 25.88 -5.35
N ILE A 818 14.52 25.71 -5.39
CA ILE A 818 15.16 24.44 -5.71
C ILE A 818 15.72 23.79 -4.46
N THR A 819 15.52 22.48 -4.34
CA THR A 819 16.16 21.69 -3.29
C THR A 819 17.62 21.41 -3.70
N PRO A 820 18.64 21.90 -2.98
CA PRO A 820 20.03 21.77 -3.44
C PRO A 820 20.60 20.36 -3.23
N ARG A 821 20.07 19.62 -2.27
CA ARG A 821 20.49 18.26 -1.90
C ARG A 821 19.30 17.45 -1.42
N VAL A 822 19.26 16.18 -1.80
CA VAL A 822 18.27 15.21 -1.29
C VAL A 822 18.97 14.07 -0.57
N ALA A 823 18.23 13.37 0.27
CA ALA A 823 18.72 12.16 0.92
C ALA A 823 18.91 11.02 -0.09
N ARG A 824 19.83 10.08 0.18
CA ARG A 824 20.09 8.93 -0.71
C ARG A 824 18.87 8.01 -0.90
N ASN A 825 18.03 7.89 0.13
CA ASN A 825 16.77 7.16 0.09
C ASN A 825 15.63 7.94 -0.59
N GLU A 826 15.80 9.24 -0.86
CA GLU A 826 14.83 10.07 -1.60
C GLU A 826 15.13 10.06 -3.10
N ARG A 827 14.10 10.27 -3.91
CA ARG A 827 14.21 10.30 -5.37
C ARG A 827 15.01 11.56 -5.81
N PRO A 828 16.18 11.41 -6.47
CA PRO A 828 17.00 12.54 -6.88
C PRO A 828 16.57 13.17 -8.20
N VAL A 829 15.79 12.47 -9.01
CA VAL A 829 15.25 13.01 -10.26
C VAL A 829 13.96 13.74 -9.97
N GLN A 830 13.93 15.02 -10.30
CA GLN A 830 12.82 15.94 -10.10
C GLN A 830 12.45 16.59 -11.42
N THR A 831 11.24 17.12 -11.49
CA THR A 831 10.73 17.94 -12.60
C THR A 831 10.49 19.37 -12.11
N LEU A 832 10.39 20.32 -13.05
CA LEU A 832 10.17 21.71 -12.69
C LEU A 832 8.81 21.92 -12.00
N GLY A 833 7.77 21.23 -12.47
CA GLY A 833 6.43 21.29 -11.89
C GLY A 833 6.30 20.75 -10.47
N GLU A 834 7.34 20.09 -9.94
CA GLU A 834 7.40 19.64 -8.54
C GLU A 834 8.05 20.68 -7.62
N GLN A 835 8.63 21.75 -8.17
CA GLN A 835 9.22 22.84 -7.39
C GLN A 835 8.16 23.86 -6.99
N TRP A 836 8.41 24.60 -5.90
CA TRP A 836 7.59 25.76 -5.58
C TRP A 836 7.92 26.90 -6.57
N LEU A 837 6.91 27.30 -7.35
CA LEU A 837 7.04 28.31 -8.38
C LEU A 837 6.19 29.53 -8.02
N SER A 838 6.76 30.71 -8.18
CA SER A 838 6.03 31.97 -7.99
C SER A 838 6.33 32.98 -9.09
N LEU A 839 5.42 33.93 -9.25
CA LEU A 839 5.51 35.01 -10.21
C LEU A 839 5.48 36.34 -9.47
N GLY A 840 6.55 37.11 -9.59
CA GLY A 840 6.57 38.53 -9.27
C GLY A 840 6.30 39.37 -10.52
N VAL A 841 5.58 40.48 -10.36
CA VAL A 841 5.38 41.46 -11.45
C VAL A 841 5.67 42.87 -10.94
N THR A 842 6.60 43.56 -11.61
CA THR A 842 6.81 45.00 -11.42
C THR A 842 6.13 45.77 -12.56
N TRP A 843 5.05 46.49 -12.26
CA TRP A 843 4.26 47.23 -13.23
C TRP A 843 4.89 48.57 -13.63
N ASP A 844 4.81 48.89 -14.93
CA ASP A 844 5.32 50.16 -15.48
C ASP A 844 4.56 51.37 -14.89
N THR A 845 3.27 51.18 -14.59
CA THR A 845 2.40 52.13 -13.90
C THR A 845 1.79 51.50 -12.65
N PRO A 846 1.61 52.24 -11.55
CA PRO A 846 0.97 51.71 -10.35
C PRO A 846 -0.45 51.19 -10.65
N ARG A 847 -0.81 50.05 -10.05
CA ARG A 847 -2.14 49.43 -10.12
C ARG A 847 -2.92 49.70 -8.84
N TRP A 848 -4.23 49.87 -8.99
CA TRP A 848 -5.13 50.08 -7.85
C TRP A 848 -5.35 48.78 -7.09
N VAL A 849 -5.39 48.89 -5.77
CA VAL A 849 -5.63 47.80 -4.82
C VAL A 849 -6.43 48.33 -3.63
N LEU A 850 -6.84 47.43 -2.75
CA LEU A 850 -7.26 47.80 -1.40
C LEU A 850 -6.10 47.56 -0.43
N ASP A 851 -5.85 48.52 0.46
CA ASP A 851 -4.91 48.33 1.55
C ASP A 851 -5.50 47.43 2.66
N TRP A 852 -4.72 47.19 3.72
CA TRP A 852 -5.17 46.38 4.86
C TRP A 852 -6.43 46.92 5.55
N ASN A 853 -6.73 48.22 5.43
CA ASN A 853 -7.93 48.84 5.99
C ASN A 853 -9.12 48.82 5.01
N GLY A 854 -8.97 48.22 3.82
CA GLY A 854 -9.98 48.23 2.77
C GLY A 854 -10.11 49.58 2.07
N LEU A 855 -9.08 50.44 2.11
CA LEU A 855 -9.08 51.73 1.42
C LEU A 855 -8.35 51.64 0.07
N PRO A 856 -8.80 52.36 -0.98
CA PRO A 856 -8.11 52.41 -2.25
C PRO A 856 -6.67 52.90 -2.11
N ALA A 857 -5.73 52.10 -2.59
CA ALA A 857 -4.30 52.39 -2.63
C ALA A 857 -3.72 52.00 -4.00
N GLN A 858 -2.46 52.35 -4.23
CA GLN A 858 -1.74 51.97 -5.44
C GLN A 858 -0.42 51.27 -5.11
N ARG A 859 -0.09 50.21 -5.85
CA ARG A 859 1.21 49.53 -5.77
C ARG A 859 1.78 49.21 -7.14
N ARG A 860 3.10 48.99 -7.19
CA ARG A 860 3.82 48.62 -8.42
C ARG A 860 4.22 47.16 -8.45
N GLU A 861 4.10 46.44 -7.35
CA GLU A 861 4.60 45.09 -7.21
C GLU A 861 3.47 44.16 -6.81
N ASP A 862 3.31 43.07 -7.56
CA ASP A 862 2.45 41.94 -7.24
C ASP A 862 3.31 40.68 -7.13
N GLN A 863 2.95 39.78 -6.21
CA GLN A 863 3.57 38.46 -6.10
C GLN A 863 2.49 37.41 -5.89
N VAL A 864 2.54 36.35 -6.70
CA VAL A 864 1.57 35.25 -6.66
C VAL A 864 2.26 33.90 -6.80
N PRO A 865 1.84 32.86 -6.05
CA PRO A 865 2.25 31.49 -6.36
C PRO A 865 1.67 31.04 -7.70
N LEU A 866 2.38 30.12 -8.35
CA LEU A 866 1.91 29.40 -9.52
C LEU A 866 1.51 27.98 -9.11
N THR A 867 0.54 27.41 -9.82
CA THR A 867 0.06 26.04 -9.64
C THR A 867 0.02 25.32 -10.99
N SER A 868 0.30 24.02 -10.97
CA SER A 868 0.21 23.14 -12.13
C SER A 868 -1.20 22.63 -12.41
N ARG A 869 -2.14 22.86 -11.49
CA ARG A 869 -3.57 22.57 -11.67
C ARG A 869 -4.35 23.87 -11.86
N CYS A 870 -4.78 24.13 -13.08
CA CYS A 870 -5.54 25.32 -13.41
C CYS A 870 -7.05 25.13 -13.19
N PRO A 871 -7.79 26.18 -12.78
CA PRO A 871 -9.22 26.07 -12.49
C PRO A 871 -10.11 25.63 -13.66
N ASP A 872 -9.61 25.69 -14.89
CA ASP A 872 -10.30 25.26 -16.10
C ASP A 872 -9.83 23.91 -16.64
N ASP A 873 -8.91 23.23 -15.95
CA ASP A 873 -8.48 21.91 -16.34
C ASP A 873 -9.63 20.89 -16.16
N PRO A 874 -9.68 19.84 -17.01
CA PRO A 874 -10.59 18.73 -16.80
C PRO A 874 -10.37 18.11 -15.42
N LEU A 875 -11.45 17.98 -14.65
CA LEU A 875 -11.39 17.45 -13.30
C LEU A 875 -12.67 16.67 -13.00
N ASP A 876 -12.51 15.50 -12.36
CA ASP A 876 -13.63 14.85 -11.71
C ASP A 876 -14.03 15.63 -10.45
N ILE A 877 -15.20 16.25 -10.51
CA ILE A 877 -15.77 17.04 -9.42
C ILE A 877 -16.56 16.19 -8.41
N THR A 878 -16.64 14.87 -8.63
CA THR A 878 -17.39 13.96 -7.77
C THR A 878 -16.82 13.98 -6.35
N GLY A 879 -17.67 14.31 -5.38
CA GLY A 879 -17.30 14.36 -3.96
C GLY A 879 -16.46 15.58 -3.55
N LEU A 880 -16.20 16.54 -4.45
CA LEU A 880 -15.64 17.83 -4.07
C LEU A 880 -16.71 18.74 -3.44
N PRO A 881 -16.39 19.50 -2.37
CA PRO A 881 -17.32 20.48 -1.83
C PRO A 881 -17.69 21.53 -2.88
N HIS A 882 -18.96 21.58 -3.25
CA HIS A 882 -19.54 22.61 -4.11
C HIS A 882 -20.03 23.78 -3.25
N VAL A 883 -19.64 24.98 -3.63
CA VAL A 883 -19.87 26.20 -2.87
C VAL A 883 -20.65 27.16 -3.74
N GLU A 884 -21.81 27.57 -3.23
CA GLU A 884 -22.63 28.63 -3.82
C GLU A 884 -22.66 29.83 -2.88
N ARG A 885 -22.49 31.03 -3.46
CA ARG A 885 -22.51 32.32 -2.75
C ARG A 885 -23.34 33.33 -3.52
N THR A 886 -24.05 34.18 -2.79
CA THR A 886 -24.87 35.26 -3.38
C THR A 886 -24.63 36.54 -2.61
N VAL A 887 -24.15 37.57 -3.31
CA VAL A 887 -23.95 38.91 -2.75
C VAL A 887 -24.81 39.91 -3.51
N THR A 888 -25.58 40.72 -2.80
CA THR A 888 -26.42 41.79 -3.38
C THR A 888 -26.06 43.13 -2.75
N VAL A 889 -25.71 44.10 -3.58
CA VAL A 889 -25.42 45.49 -3.17
C VAL A 889 -26.11 46.43 -4.15
N GLY A 890 -27.04 47.25 -3.65
CA GLY A 890 -27.84 48.12 -4.49
C GLY A 890 -28.64 47.33 -5.54
N PRO A 891 -28.58 47.67 -6.83
CA PRO A 891 -29.28 46.94 -7.89
C PRO A 891 -28.52 45.70 -8.38
N ILE A 892 -27.28 45.47 -7.95
CA ILE A 892 -26.41 44.42 -8.48
C ILE A 892 -26.47 43.20 -7.58
N THR A 893 -26.74 42.03 -8.18
CA THR A 893 -26.63 40.73 -7.52
C THR A 893 -25.61 39.86 -8.26
N VAL A 894 -24.66 39.31 -7.52
CA VAL A 894 -23.66 38.36 -7.99
C VAL A 894 -23.93 37.00 -7.33
N GLN A 895 -24.19 35.99 -8.14
CA GLN A 895 -24.34 34.60 -7.71
C GLN A 895 -23.16 33.81 -8.27
N THR A 896 -22.33 33.22 -7.41
CA THR A 896 -21.12 32.51 -7.83
C THR A 896 -21.12 31.08 -7.28
N ALA A 897 -20.72 30.13 -8.13
CA ALA A 897 -20.62 28.73 -7.82
C ALA A 897 -19.23 28.20 -8.22
N TYR A 898 -18.60 27.43 -7.33
CA TYR A 898 -17.27 26.86 -7.53
C TYR A 898 -17.01 25.65 -6.62
N TYR A 899 -15.87 24.99 -6.82
CA TYR A 899 -15.46 23.80 -6.06
C TYR A 899 -14.20 24.05 -5.22
N TRP A 900 -14.20 23.49 -4.01
CA TRP A 900 -13.03 23.40 -3.12
C TRP A 900 -12.39 22.00 -3.18
N PRO A 901 -11.14 21.85 -2.68
CA PRO A 901 -10.58 20.52 -2.47
C PRO A 901 -11.30 19.83 -1.32
N LYS A 902 -11.16 18.49 -1.26
CA LYS A 902 -11.58 17.73 -0.08
C LYS A 902 -10.80 18.24 1.16
N PRO A 903 -11.45 18.38 2.32
CA PRO A 903 -10.74 18.76 3.54
C PRO A 903 -9.71 17.68 3.92
N PRO A 904 -8.56 18.07 4.51
CA PRO A 904 -7.54 17.12 4.95
C PRO A 904 -8.07 16.22 6.08
N ARG A 905 -7.52 15.01 6.16
CA ARG A 905 -7.84 14.02 7.22
C ARG A 905 -6.92 14.21 8.43
N GLY A 906 -7.39 13.77 9.60
CA GLY A 906 -6.63 13.85 10.86
C GLY A 906 -6.87 15.13 11.68
N PRO A 907 -6.18 15.28 12.82
CA PRO A 907 -6.33 16.44 13.69
C PRO A 907 -5.74 17.70 13.05
N ILE A 908 -6.59 18.59 12.55
CA ILE A 908 -6.19 19.86 11.93
C ILE A 908 -6.65 21.05 12.79
N ALA A 909 -5.76 22.03 12.98
CA ALA A 909 -6.05 23.27 13.72
C ALA A 909 -6.72 24.36 12.84
N GLY A 910 -7.33 23.95 11.72
CA GLY A 910 -7.97 24.82 10.72
C GLY A 910 -7.63 24.40 9.28
N TYR A 911 -8.52 24.70 8.33
CA TYR A 911 -8.37 24.38 6.90
C TYR A 911 -8.76 25.61 6.07
N THR A 912 -7.88 26.08 5.19
CA THR A 912 -8.19 27.11 4.18
C THR A 912 -8.15 26.49 2.78
N ALA A 913 -9.31 26.33 2.16
CA ALA A 913 -9.51 25.79 0.83
C ALA A 913 -9.20 26.82 -0.28
N PRO A 914 -8.27 26.54 -1.21
CA PRO A 914 -8.14 27.30 -2.45
C PRO A 914 -9.26 26.98 -3.44
N LEU A 915 -9.36 27.77 -4.51
CA LEU A 915 -10.22 27.45 -5.64
C LEU A 915 -9.66 26.23 -6.38
N VAL A 916 -10.50 25.23 -6.61
CA VAL A 916 -10.16 24.09 -7.48
C VAL A 916 -10.70 24.30 -8.89
N ARG A 917 -11.95 24.76 -9.03
CA ARG A 917 -12.61 24.95 -10.32
C ARG A 917 -13.79 25.90 -10.21
N TRP A 918 -13.97 26.76 -11.20
CA TRP A 918 -15.21 27.53 -11.39
C TRP A 918 -16.32 26.67 -11.99
N ASP A 919 -17.56 26.90 -11.57
CA ASP A 919 -18.75 26.33 -12.21
C ASP A 919 -19.43 27.40 -13.06
N GLU A 920 -20.02 28.40 -12.39
CA GLU A 920 -20.67 29.52 -13.03
C GLU A 920 -20.76 30.72 -12.07
N THR A 921 -20.57 31.93 -12.59
CA THR A 921 -21.00 33.16 -11.92
C THR A 921 -22.01 33.90 -12.78
N THR A 922 -23.14 34.28 -12.21
CA THR A 922 -24.15 35.12 -12.85
C THR A 922 -24.24 36.48 -12.15
N ILE A 923 -24.09 37.56 -12.93
CA ILE A 923 -24.18 38.95 -12.48
C ILE A 923 -25.43 39.57 -13.08
N THR A 924 -26.33 40.07 -12.24
CA THR A 924 -27.58 40.73 -12.64
C THR A 924 -27.61 42.17 -12.15
N GLY A 925 -28.30 43.04 -12.89
CA GLY A 925 -28.45 44.46 -12.55
C GLY A 925 -27.26 45.36 -12.90
N LEU A 926 -26.12 44.79 -13.33
CA LEU A 926 -24.97 45.55 -13.84
C LEU A 926 -25.20 46.08 -15.27
N THR A 927 -25.88 45.28 -16.10
CA THR A 927 -26.23 45.56 -17.50
C THR A 927 -27.71 45.23 -17.73
N ALA A 928 -28.26 45.60 -18.89
CA ALA A 928 -29.66 45.33 -19.24
C ALA A 928 -29.98 43.83 -19.32
N SER A 929 -29.01 43.01 -19.74
CA SER A 929 -29.08 41.55 -19.72
C SER A 929 -28.14 40.99 -18.64
N PRO A 930 -28.48 39.85 -17.99
CA PRO A 930 -27.56 39.14 -17.11
C PRO A 930 -26.24 38.78 -17.80
N ILE A 931 -25.14 38.82 -17.05
CA ILE A 931 -23.81 38.38 -17.48
C ILE A 931 -23.53 37.02 -16.84
N THR A 932 -23.06 36.07 -17.62
CA THR A 932 -22.62 34.76 -17.13
C THR A 932 -21.12 34.60 -17.39
N LEU A 933 -20.37 34.21 -16.35
CA LEU A 933 -18.92 34.00 -16.39
C LEU A 933 -18.61 32.54 -16.06
N ARG A 934 -17.71 31.92 -16.82
CA ARG A 934 -17.23 30.55 -16.60
C ARG A 934 -15.70 30.47 -16.69
N GLY A 935 -15.06 31.41 -17.36
CA GLY A 935 -13.64 31.38 -17.65
C GLY A 935 -12.72 31.67 -16.46
N TYR A 936 -11.52 31.09 -16.50
CA TYR A 936 -10.41 31.43 -15.59
C TYR A 936 -10.04 32.93 -15.65
N TRP A 937 -10.03 33.52 -16.85
CA TRP A 937 -9.56 34.89 -17.05
C TRP A 937 -10.50 35.94 -16.45
N SER A 938 -11.80 35.72 -16.51
CA SER A 938 -12.83 36.65 -16.04
C SER A 938 -13.10 36.60 -14.53
N GLN A 939 -12.59 35.59 -13.81
CA GLN A 939 -12.95 35.34 -12.40
C GLN A 939 -11.73 35.05 -11.52
N SER A 940 -11.59 35.81 -10.43
CA SER A 940 -10.50 35.66 -9.46
C SER A 940 -11.08 35.44 -8.06
N TYR A 941 -10.48 34.53 -7.29
CA TYR A 941 -10.91 34.10 -5.97
C TYR A 941 -9.76 34.19 -4.98
N ARG A 942 -10.07 34.67 -3.78
CA ARG A 942 -9.22 34.55 -2.61
C ARG A 942 -10.06 34.23 -1.37
N PRO A 943 -9.79 33.12 -0.67
CA PRO A 943 -10.43 32.84 0.60
C PRO A 943 -9.87 33.76 1.69
N ALA A 944 -10.73 34.15 2.64
CA ALA A 944 -10.25 34.58 3.95
C ALA A 944 -9.74 33.37 4.76
N HIS A 945 -8.98 33.62 5.82
CA HIS A 945 -8.47 32.55 6.69
C HIS A 945 -9.60 31.62 7.16
N HIS A 946 -9.43 30.31 6.98
CA HIS A 946 -10.42 29.27 7.25
C HIS A 946 -11.72 29.36 6.44
N ASN A 947 -11.71 30.06 5.29
CA ASN A 947 -12.86 30.26 4.41
C ASN A 947 -14.11 30.86 5.08
N PHE A 948 -13.95 31.60 6.19
CA PHE A 948 -15.07 32.30 6.84
C PHE A 948 -15.62 33.47 6.00
N GLY A 949 -14.89 33.86 4.97
CA GLY A 949 -15.29 34.83 3.96
C GLY A 949 -14.47 34.62 2.69
N ALA A 950 -14.75 35.41 1.67
CA ALA A 950 -14.05 35.36 0.40
C ALA A 950 -14.05 36.72 -0.30
N GLU A 951 -13.01 36.94 -1.10
CA GLU A 951 -12.88 38.09 -1.99
C GLU A 951 -12.86 37.61 -3.44
N TYR A 952 -13.51 38.37 -4.31
CA TYR A 952 -13.65 38.06 -5.70
C TYR A 952 -13.36 39.29 -6.57
N ILE A 953 -12.78 39.05 -7.74
CA ILE A 953 -12.78 40.03 -8.84
C ILE A 953 -13.38 39.38 -10.08
N PHE A 954 -14.43 40.01 -10.62
CA PHE A 954 -15.12 39.61 -11.84
C PHE A 954 -14.87 40.65 -12.93
N GLU A 955 -14.17 40.29 -14.00
CA GLU A 955 -13.89 41.14 -15.17
C GLU A 955 -14.59 40.56 -16.41
N PRO A 956 -15.87 40.93 -16.67
CA PRO A 956 -16.65 40.33 -17.76
C PRO A 956 -16.01 40.49 -19.14
N GLY A 957 -15.25 41.57 -19.37
CA GLY A 957 -14.57 41.80 -20.64
C GLY A 957 -13.56 40.70 -21.02
N LEU A 958 -13.14 39.87 -20.07
CA LEU A 958 -12.27 38.72 -20.30
C LEU A 958 -13.00 37.39 -20.50
N GLU A 959 -14.34 37.38 -20.49
CA GLU A 959 -15.14 36.17 -20.72
C GLU A 959 -15.20 35.83 -22.22
N ASP A 960 -14.85 34.60 -22.55
CA ASP A 960 -14.90 34.12 -23.93
C ASP A 960 -16.36 34.04 -24.39
N GLY A 961 -16.69 34.70 -25.50
CA GLY A 961 -18.03 34.68 -26.08
C GLY A 961 -19.04 35.66 -25.48
N LEU A 962 -18.60 36.63 -24.66
CA LEU A 962 -19.49 37.68 -24.14
C LEU A 962 -20.12 38.49 -25.30
N PRO A 963 -21.45 38.76 -25.30
CA PRO A 963 -22.09 39.52 -26.37
C PRO A 963 -21.50 40.94 -26.52
N PRO A 964 -21.19 41.40 -27.74
CA PRO A 964 -20.62 42.75 -27.96
C PRO A 964 -21.48 43.89 -27.42
N ALA A 965 -22.81 43.72 -27.40
CA ALA A 965 -23.74 44.70 -26.85
C ALA A 965 -23.55 44.89 -25.33
N VAL A 966 -23.35 43.79 -24.60
CA VAL A 966 -23.08 43.81 -23.15
C VAL A 966 -21.73 44.47 -22.86
N LEU A 967 -20.70 44.16 -23.65
CA LEU A 967 -19.40 44.82 -23.52
C LEU A 967 -19.49 46.33 -23.76
N ALA A 968 -20.29 46.76 -24.75
CA ALA A 968 -20.51 48.19 -25.02
C ALA A 968 -21.25 48.89 -23.86
N GLU A 969 -22.21 48.23 -23.22
CA GLU A 969 -22.87 48.75 -22.01
C GLU A 969 -21.89 48.93 -20.85
N LEU A 970 -21.02 47.94 -20.58
CA LEU A 970 -19.99 48.02 -19.54
C LEU A 970 -19.01 49.17 -19.78
N VAL A 971 -18.54 49.33 -21.03
CA VAL A 971 -17.66 50.44 -21.40
C VAL A 971 -18.36 51.79 -21.24
N ALA A 972 -19.62 51.90 -21.67
CA ALA A 972 -20.39 53.14 -21.51
C ALA A 972 -20.65 53.49 -20.03
N ALA A 973 -20.77 52.47 -19.17
CA ALA A 973 -20.93 52.62 -17.73
C ALA A 973 -19.60 52.86 -16.98
N ASP A 974 -18.45 52.85 -17.67
CA ASP A 974 -17.11 52.87 -17.07
C ASP A 974 -16.92 51.74 -16.04
N VAL A 975 -17.22 50.51 -16.48
CA VAL A 975 -17.06 49.28 -15.69
C VAL A 975 -16.08 48.36 -16.41
N ARG A 976 -14.92 48.13 -15.81
CA ARG A 976 -14.00 47.06 -16.20
C ARG A 976 -14.33 45.77 -15.45
N ALA A 977 -14.39 45.87 -14.13
CA ALA A 977 -14.56 44.73 -13.25
C ALA A 977 -15.37 45.08 -12.00
N LEU A 978 -15.82 44.07 -11.28
CA LEU A 978 -16.41 44.17 -9.94
C LEU A 978 -15.47 43.54 -8.93
N TYR A 979 -15.18 44.25 -7.85
CA TYR A 979 -14.64 43.67 -6.63
C TYR A 979 -15.80 43.33 -5.69
N VAL A 980 -15.82 42.11 -5.15
CA VAL A 980 -16.82 41.65 -4.20
C VAL A 980 -16.11 41.06 -2.99
N ARG A 981 -16.45 41.52 -1.79
CA ARG A 981 -16.04 40.88 -0.54
C ARG A 981 -17.27 40.36 0.19
N GLU A 982 -17.19 39.09 0.56
CA GLU A 982 -18.17 38.39 1.33
C GLU A 982 -17.58 38.11 2.72
N ASP A 983 -18.04 38.88 3.70
CA ASP A 983 -17.84 38.68 5.13
C ASP A 983 -19.18 39.01 5.84
N LEU A 984 -19.16 39.36 7.12
CA LEU A 984 -20.39 39.75 7.85
C LEU A 984 -21.08 40.99 7.25
N ASP A 985 -20.34 41.87 6.56
CA ASP A 985 -20.79 43.10 5.93
C ASP A 985 -20.40 43.11 4.43
N ALA A 986 -21.19 42.40 3.62
CA ALA A 986 -20.91 42.25 2.19
C ALA A 986 -20.66 43.59 1.49
N THR A 987 -19.53 43.68 0.78
CA THR A 987 -19.08 44.91 0.12
C THR A 987 -18.89 44.67 -1.38
N MET A 988 -19.30 45.63 -2.21
CA MET A 988 -19.12 45.58 -3.66
C MET A 988 -18.61 46.93 -4.18
N LEU A 989 -17.58 46.90 -5.03
CA LEU A 989 -17.00 48.07 -5.67
C LEU A 989 -16.90 47.86 -7.18
N ILE A 990 -17.13 48.93 -7.94
CA ILE A 990 -16.86 48.99 -9.38
C ILE A 990 -15.40 49.38 -9.57
N ILE A 991 -14.70 48.64 -10.43
CA ILE A 991 -13.37 48.96 -10.96
C ILE A 991 -13.59 49.61 -12.33
N GLY A 992 -13.22 50.89 -12.46
CA GLY A 992 -13.34 51.65 -13.71
C GLY A 992 -12.37 51.20 -14.81
N LEU A 993 -12.52 51.74 -16.03
CA LEU A 993 -11.62 51.45 -17.15
C LEU A 993 -10.19 51.95 -16.91
N ASP A 994 -10.00 52.93 -16.03
CA ASP A 994 -8.70 53.41 -15.55
C ASP A 994 -8.19 52.67 -14.29
N GLY A 995 -8.97 51.70 -13.80
CA GLY A 995 -8.71 50.91 -12.60
C GLY A 995 -9.18 51.55 -11.29
N THR A 996 -9.74 52.76 -11.30
CA THR A 996 -10.20 53.41 -10.07
C THR A 996 -11.35 52.64 -9.40
N LEU A 997 -11.35 52.63 -8.06
CA LEU A 997 -12.33 51.93 -7.23
C LEU A 997 -13.43 52.90 -6.79
N ARG A 998 -14.70 52.56 -7.04
CA ARG A 998 -15.85 53.36 -6.59
C ARG A 998 -16.99 52.48 -6.07
N ALA A 999 -17.78 53.01 -5.15
CA ALA A 999 -18.93 52.31 -4.60
C ALA A 999 -20.00 52.05 -5.68
N VAL A 1000 -20.75 50.95 -5.52
CA VAL A 1000 -21.97 50.70 -6.29
C VAL A 1000 -22.99 51.81 -5.98
N PRO A 1001 -23.66 52.40 -6.99
CA PRO A 1001 -24.63 53.48 -6.81
C PRO A 1001 -25.85 53.15 -5.95
#